data_AF-A0A6A2YBU4-F1
#
_entry.id   AF-A0A6A2YBU4-F1
#
_cell.length_a   1.000
_cell.length_b   1.000
_cell.length_c   1.000
_cell.angle_alpha   90.00
_cell.angle_beta   90.00
_cell.angle_gamma   90.00
#
_symmetry.space_group_name_H-M   'P 1'
#
loop_
_entity.id
_entity.type
_entity.pdbx_description
1 polymer ?
#
loop_
_entity_poly.entity_id
_entity_poly.type
_entity_poly.pdbx_seq_one_letter_code
_entity_poly.pdbx_strand_id
1 'polypeptide(L)'
;MLTLWSIDRKQKVLVAYYTPMIVLISFYCNCLIYGKLEGKELRLKQQYFFVSASVQDIIRRFKDSHRNFDQFPEKVALQLNDSHPSLAIAEVMRVLLDEEHLGWKRAWDIICKIFSFTTHTISPEALEKIPVDLLGSLLPRHLQIIYDINFQFVEELKKMIGLDYDRLARMSIVEEGAVKNIRMANLSIICSHTVNGVSRFHSELLRTKLFKDFYELWPHKFHYKTNGVTQRRWIVVSNPSLCALISKWLGTEAWIRDIDLLIGLRDYATDSELHQEWKMVKKVNKIRVAEYIEAMSGLKVSLDAMFDVQTKRVHEYKRQLLNILGIIHRYDCIKHMDKNDRKKVVPRVCILGGKAAPGYEMAKKIIKLCHVVAEKINNDKDIGDLLKLVFIPDYNVSVAELVTPGADLSQHLSTAGHEASGTSSMKFLMNGCLLLATSDGSTIEMIEEVVHEVAALREKGSALKVPLQFLRVVRMIRDGHFGLEEYFKSLCDKIEGGNDYFLLGADFASYLEAQAAADEAFVDEERWTRMSILSAAGSGRFSSDRTIQDKSEALAVAMASSPRLISFLFLFALFSVQIHARESFSKIPTINTNEKETTTTTREQEHGTETTQTSEGTETTQTSEEQQPRFIPKTQNGNGLYGHGTGTYQPSFTTKETYEPYATPVNYHSDEPYNSILESSSNNKNTYYYNKNAYESIDHQNLGQARFTEKRWSTQENQNNNYNRNNGEKQGMSDTRGVASRNEFDENPYTNMGRYNQNQEEFEDTEEEFQP
;
A
#
# COMPACT_ATOMS: atom_id res chain seq x y z
N MET A 1 9.45 14.78 -7.83
CA MET A 1 8.33 15.67 -7.45
C MET A 1 7.05 14.84 -7.40
N LEU A 2 6.17 15.04 -6.43
CA LEU A 2 4.82 14.49 -6.41
C LEU A 2 3.85 15.65 -6.62
N THR A 3 3.18 15.69 -7.77
CA THR A 3 2.19 16.72 -8.09
C THR A 3 0.81 16.23 -7.71
N LEU A 4 0.05 17.03 -6.96
CA LEU A 4 -1.32 16.74 -6.55
C LEU A 4 -2.25 17.81 -7.14
N TRP A 5 -3.34 17.37 -7.76
CA TRP A 5 -4.31 18.26 -8.40
C TRP A 5 -5.46 18.60 -7.45
N SER A 6 -5.75 19.89 -7.32
CA SER A 6 -6.90 20.42 -6.59
C SER A 6 -7.80 21.21 -7.55
N ILE A 7 -9.12 21.09 -7.39
CA ILE A 7 -10.11 21.81 -8.19
C ILE A 7 -10.59 23.07 -7.45
N ASP A 8 -10.53 24.23 -8.10
CA ASP A 8 -11.17 25.48 -7.62
C ASP A 8 -11.99 26.10 -8.77
N ARG A 9 -13.01 26.90 -8.43
CA ARG A 9 -13.92 27.54 -9.37
C ARG A 9 -13.47 28.97 -9.64
N LYS A 10 -13.28 29.33 -10.91
CA LYS A 10 -12.87 30.69 -11.34
C LYS A 10 -13.81 31.83 -10.88
N GLN A 11 -15.06 31.52 -10.54
CA GLN A 11 -16.00 32.45 -9.89
C GLN A 11 -16.46 31.87 -8.55
N LYS A 12 -16.11 32.55 -7.46
CA LYS A 12 -16.75 32.39 -6.15
C LYS A 12 -17.98 33.31 -6.15
N VAL A 13 -19.12 32.79 -5.68
CA VAL A 13 -20.47 33.42 -5.65
C VAL A 13 -21.22 33.42 -6.99
N LEU A 14 -22.24 32.55 -7.09
CA LEU A 14 -23.66 32.97 -7.13
C LEU A 14 -24.58 31.79 -6.76
N VAL A 15 -25.65 32.08 -6.01
CA VAL A 15 -26.76 31.19 -5.55
C VAL A 15 -26.38 30.08 -4.56
N ALA A 16 -26.98 30.13 -3.37
CA ALA A 16 -26.69 29.28 -2.21
C ALA A 16 -27.35 27.87 -2.21
N TYR A 17 -27.72 27.32 -3.38
CA TYR A 17 -28.55 26.10 -3.45
C TYR A 17 -27.97 24.92 -4.25
N TYR A 18 -26.78 25.04 -4.87
CA TYR A 18 -26.14 23.94 -5.61
C TYR A 18 -24.62 23.86 -5.34
N THR A 19 -24.26 23.54 -4.09
CA THR A 19 -22.85 23.59 -3.61
C THR A 19 -22.32 22.32 -2.90
N PRO A 20 -22.49 21.08 -3.42
CA PRO A 20 -21.62 19.96 -2.98
C PRO A 20 -20.65 19.43 -4.05
N MET A 21 -21.06 19.33 -5.32
CA MET A 21 -20.46 18.36 -6.26
C MET A 21 -18.99 18.63 -6.63
N ILE A 22 -18.56 19.89 -6.75
CA ILE A 22 -17.17 20.24 -7.10
C ILE A 22 -16.21 19.89 -5.96
N VAL A 23 -16.59 20.14 -4.71
CA VAL A 23 -15.78 19.85 -3.51
C VAL A 23 -15.50 18.35 -3.40
N LEU A 24 -16.51 17.51 -3.69
CA LEU A 24 -16.40 16.05 -3.61
C LEU A 24 -15.34 15.45 -4.54
N ILE A 25 -14.99 16.11 -5.65
CA ILE A 25 -14.00 15.60 -6.63
C ILE A 25 -12.61 15.47 -6.00
N SER A 26 -12.15 16.46 -5.23
CA SER A 26 -10.81 16.41 -4.58
C SER A 26 -10.83 15.92 -3.13
N PHE A 27 -11.99 15.79 -2.47
CA PHE A 27 -12.06 15.53 -1.03
C PHE A 27 -12.05 14.05 -0.61
N TYR A 28 -12.47 13.12 -1.48
CA TYR A 28 -12.59 11.70 -1.12
C TYR A 28 -11.88 10.79 -2.13
N CYS A 29 -10.83 10.10 -1.68
CA CYS A 29 -10.25 8.99 -2.43
C CYS A 29 -11.22 7.80 -2.46
N ASN A 30 -11.51 7.28 -3.65
CA ASN A 30 -12.47 6.19 -3.87
C ASN A 30 -13.84 6.49 -3.24
N CYS A 31 -14.67 7.30 -3.91
CA CYS A 31 -16.08 7.51 -3.56
C CYS A 31 -16.88 6.20 -3.65
N LEU A 32 -16.78 5.37 -2.61
CA LEU A 32 -17.19 3.97 -2.56
C LEU A 32 -18.72 3.73 -2.42
N ILE A 33 -19.55 4.68 -2.85
CA ILE A 33 -21.02 4.51 -2.95
C ILE A 33 -21.34 3.79 -4.27
N TYR A 34 -20.77 2.59 -4.46
CA TYR A 34 -20.78 1.84 -5.73
C TYR A 34 -22.18 1.37 -6.20
N GLY A 35 -23.20 1.48 -5.34
CA GLY A 35 -24.58 1.12 -5.68
C GLY A 35 -25.40 2.22 -6.37
N LYS A 36 -24.91 3.47 -6.44
CA LYS A 36 -25.67 4.62 -6.97
C LYS A 36 -24.99 5.26 -8.18
N LEU A 37 -25.80 5.74 -9.13
CA LEU A 37 -25.32 6.30 -10.40
C LEU A 37 -24.41 7.50 -10.19
N GLU A 38 -24.77 8.37 -9.26
CA GLU A 38 -24.05 9.58 -8.86
C GLU A 38 -22.65 9.25 -8.31
N GLY A 39 -22.47 8.08 -7.68
CA GLY A 39 -21.17 7.59 -7.21
C GLY A 39 -20.25 7.17 -8.36
N LYS A 40 -20.80 6.50 -9.38
CA LYS A 40 -20.07 6.14 -10.61
C LYS A 40 -19.71 7.39 -11.42
N GLU A 41 -20.65 8.31 -11.58
CA GLU A 41 -20.48 9.60 -12.25
C GLU A 41 -19.39 10.45 -11.59
N LEU A 42 -19.43 10.58 -10.25
CA LEU A 42 -18.40 11.30 -9.50
C LEU A 42 -17.02 10.66 -9.67
N ARG A 43 -16.91 9.33 -9.61
CA ARG A 43 -15.63 8.63 -9.82
C ARG A 43 -15.06 8.86 -11.22
N LEU A 44 -15.91 8.87 -12.26
CA LEU A 44 -15.51 9.18 -13.62
C LEU A 44 -15.03 10.64 -13.74
N LYS A 45 -15.73 11.59 -13.13
CA LYS A 45 -15.29 13.00 -13.02
C LYS A 45 -13.93 13.13 -12.32
N GLN A 46 -13.69 12.37 -11.24
CA GLN A 46 -12.40 12.34 -10.54
C GLN A 46 -11.26 11.81 -11.42
N GLN A 47 -11.47 10.69 -12.10
CA GLN A 47 -10.49 10.09 -13.01
C GLN A 47 -10.16 11.04 -14.15
N TYR A 48 -11.17 11.61 -14.82
CA TYR A 48 -10.96 12.53 -15.92
C TYR A 48 -10.27 13.83 -15.49
N PHE A 49 -10.67 14.43 -14.36
CA PHE A 49 -10.01 15.62 -13.82
C PHE A 49 -8.51 15.36 -13.56
N PHE A 50 -8.18 14.25 -12.89
CA PHE A 50 -6.79 13.84 -12.65
C PHE A 50 -6.02 13.64 -13.97
N VAL A 51 -6.64 12.95 -14.93
CA VAL A 51 -6.04 12.66 -16.24
C VAL A 51 -5.78 13.94 -17.04
N SER A 52 -6.79 14.78 -17.26
CA SER A 52 -6.66 15.96 -18.13
C SER A 52 -5.70 16.99 -17.55
N ALA A 53 -5.75 17.25 -16.25
CA ALA A 53 -4.77 18.14 -15.59
C ALA A 53 -3.32 17.60 -15.72
N SER A 54 -3.13 16.29 -15.57
CA SER A 54 -1.81 15.66 -15.74
C SER A 54 -1.32 15.73 -17.18
N VAL A 55 -2.16 15.38 -18.16
CA VAL A 55 -1.82 15.39 -19.59
C VAL A 55 -1.48 16.80 -20.07
N GLN A 56 -2.27 17.81 -19.69
CA GLN A 56 -2.00 19.21 -20.03
C GLN A 56 -0.66 19.68 -19.46
N ASP A 57 -0.32 19.36 -18.21
CA ASP A 57 0.99 19.72 -17.64
C ASP A 57 2.17 18.99 -18.30
N ILE A 58 2.00 17.71 -18.65
CA ILE A 58 3.02 16.92 -19.37
C ILE A 58 3.28 17.53 -20.76
N ILE A 59 2.21 17.83 -21.52
CA ILE A 59 2.32 18.43 -22.86
C ILE A 59 2.89 19.85 -22.77
N ARG A 60 2.47 20.65 -21.80
CA ARG A 60 3.06 21.98 -21.53
C ARG A 60 4.57 21.88 -21.27
N ARG A 61 5.01 21.02 -20.34
CA ARG A 61 6.43 20.80 -20.04
C ARG A 61 7.23 20.26 -21.23
N PHE A 62 6.60 19.50 -22.12
CA PHE A 62 7.24 19.10 -23.37
C PHE A 62 7.42 20.31 -24.31
N LYS A 63 6.36 21.10 -24.50
CA LYS A 63 6.34 22.31 -25.35
C LYS A 63 7.25 23.43 -24.86
N ASP A 64 7.57 23.49 -23.56
CA ASP A 64 8.57 24.39 -22.97
C ASP A 64 9.97 24.21 -23.60
N SER A 65 10.31 23.02 -24.13
CA SER A 65 11.64 22.70 -24.68
C SER A 65 11.65 22.03 -26.07
N HIS A 66 10.50 21.57 -26.58
CA HIS A 66 10.40 20.84 -27.84
C HIS A 66 9.22 21.36 -28.68
N ARG A 67 9.37 21.39 -30.01
CA ARG A 67 8.30 21.84 -30.93
C ARG A 67 7.74 20.74 -31.83
N ASN A 68 8.34 19.55 -31.83
CA ASN A 68 7.91 18.44 -32.66
C ASN A 68 7.49 17.21 -31.83
N PHE A 69 6.21 16.85 -31.90
CA PHE A 69 5.65 15.68 -31.22
C PHE A 69 6.22 14.32 -31.70
N ASP A 70 6.95 14.24 -32.81
CA ASP A 70 7.68 13.01 -33.16
C ASP A 70 8.75 12.65 -32.10
N GLN A 71 9.24 13.65 -31.36
CA GLN A 71 10.18 13.46 -30.24
C GLN A 71 9.46 13.12 -28.92
N PHE A 72 8.12 13.17 -28.87
CA PHE A 72 7.36 12.96 -27.63
C PHE A 72 7.64 11.58 -27.00
N PRO A 73 7.69 10.47 -27.76
CA PRO A 73 8.02 9.16 -27.19
C PRO A 73 9.46 9.02 -26.66
N GLU A 74 10.39 9.85 -27.13
CA GLU A 74 11.78 9.87 -26.63
C GLU A 74 11.93 10.70 -25.34
N LYS A 75 10.87 11.39 -24.89
CA LYS A 75 10.87 12.32 -23.74
C LYS A 75 9.80 12.02 -22.69
N VAL A 76 8.75 11.28 -23.05
CA VAL A 76 7.58 11.05 -22.20
C VAL A 76 7.24 9.56 -22.18
N ALA A 77 7.18 8.99 -20.97
CA ALA A 77 6.60 7.68 -20.71
C ALA A 77 5.52 7.80 -19.63
N LEU A 78 4.40 7.13 -19.83
CA LEU A 78 3.19 7.21 -19.02
C LEU A 78 2.81 5.82 -18.50
N GLN A 79 3.12 5.56 -17.23
CA GLN A 79 2.72 4.32 -16.57
C GLN A 79 1.29 4.43 -16.05
N LEU A 80 0.37 3.70 -16.69
CA LEU A 80 -0.95 3.40 -16.15
C LEU A 80 -0.78 2.36 -15.04
N ASN A 81 -1.16 2.72 -13.81
CA ASN A 81 -1.23 1.79 -12.67
C ASN A 81 -2.72 1.52 -12.40
N ASP A 82 -3.12 0.27 -12.57
CA ASP A 82 -4.51 -0.16 -12.77
C ASP A 82 -5.23 0.61 -13.90
N SER A 83 -6.54 0.40 -14.02
CA SER A 83 -7.40 0.93 -15.09
C SER A 83 -7.93 2.35 -14.82
N HIS A 84 -7.68 2.91 -13.63
CA HIS A 84 -8.20 4.22 -13.25
C HIS A 84 -7.69 5.39 -14.12
N PRO A 85 -6.41 5.44 -14.56
CA PRO A 85 -5.92 6.48 -15.45
C PRO A 85 -6.10 6.15 -16.94
N SER A 86 -6.78 5.07 -17.34
CA SER A 86 -6.87 4.63 -18.74
C SER A 86 -7.47 5.67 -19.70
N LEU A 87 -8.28 6.62 -19.21
CA LEU A 87 -8.77 7.75 -20.00
C LEU A 87 -7.64 8.66 -20.52
N ALA A 88 -6.43 8.58 -19.97
CA ALA A 88 -5.26 9.30 -20.49
C ALA A 88 -4.95 8.95 -21.94
N ILE A 89 -5.27 7.72 -22.38
CA ILE A 89 -5.13 7.30 -23.78
C ILE A 89 -6.02 8.18 -24.68
N ALA A 90 -7.31 8.28 -24.33
CA ALA A 90 -8.28 9.08 -25.09
C ALA A 90 -8.01 10.59 -24.96
N GLU A 91 -7.56 11.08 -23.80
CA GLU A 91 -7.24 12.50 -23.61
C GLU A 91 -5.96 12.94 -24.35
N VAL A 92 -4.90 12.12 -24.36
CA VAL A 92 -3.72 12.42 -25.19
C VAL A 92 -4.08 12.39 -26.67
N MET A 93 -4.86 11.40 -27.13
CA MET A 93 -5.39 11.40 -28.49
C MET A 93 -6.20 12.67 -28.78
N ARG A 94 -7.11 13.08 -27.88
CA ARG A 94 -7.91 14.30 -28.04
C ARG A 94 -7.03 15.54 -28.20
N VAL A 95 -6.04 15.77 -27.33
CA VAL A 95 -5.16 16.94 -27.44
C VAL A 95 -4.35 16.89 -28.74
N LEU A 96 -3.77 15.74 -29.09
CA LEU A 96 -2.97 15.61 -30.31
C LEU A 96 -3.79 15.83 -31.58
N LEU A 97 -5.02 15.34 -31.64
CA LEU A 97 -5.94 15.50 -32.79
C LEU A 97 -6.56 16.90 -32.85
N ASP A 98 -7.17 17.34 -31.76
CA ASP A 98 -8.12 18.45 -31.76
C ASP A 98 -7.44 19.80 -31.46
N GLU A 99 -6.32 19.82 -30.74
CA GLU A 99 -5.59 21.04 -30.34
C GLU A 99 -4.24 21.20 -31.06
N GLU A 100 -3.49 20.11 -31.22
CA GLU A 100 -2.18 20.13 -31.92
C GLU A 100 -2.30 19.75 -33.42
N HIS A 101 -3.50 19.36 -33.87
CA HIS A 101 -3.85 19.08 -35.27
C HIS A 101 -2.99 18.00 -35.95
N LEU A 102 -2.56 16.98 -35.21
CA LEU A 102 -1.95 15.77 -35.78
C LEU A 102 -3.03 14.91 -36.45
N GLY A 103 -2.71 14.33 -37.61
CA GLY A 103 -3.53 13.29 -38.21
C GLY A 103 -3.51 11.99 -37.39
N TRP A 104 -4.62 11.24 -37.43
CA TRP A 104 -4.86 10.05 -36.60
C TRP A 104 -3.66 9.09 -36.51
N LYS A 105 -3.10 8.66 -37.65
CA LYS A 105 -1.98 7.72 -37.69
C LYS A 105 -0.79 8.20 -36.84
N ARG A 106 -0.47 9.49 -36.90
CA ARG A 106 0.66 10.08 -36.16
C ARG A 106 0.38 10.16 -34.66
N ALA A 107 -0.84 10.51 -34.26
CA ALA A 107 -1.25 10.49 -32.86
C ALA A 107 -1.26 9.06 -32.29
N TRP A 108 -1.76 8.09 -33.06
CA TRP A 108 -1.77 6.66 -32.72
C TRP A 108 -0.35 6.09 -32.54
N ASP A 109 0.55 6.37 -33.48
CA ASP A 109 1.97 5.97 -33.42
C ASP A 109 2.70 6.56 -32.20
N ILE A 110 2.26 7.72 -31.68
CA ILE A 110 2.77 8.32 -30.45
C ILE A 110 2.19 7.60 -29.23
N ILE A 111 0.86 7.47 -29.11
CA ILE A 111 0.26 6.91 -27.89
C ILE A 111 0.70 5.47 -27.62
N CYS A 112 0.80 4.64 -28.66
CA CYS A 112 1.28 3.27 -28.55
C CYS A 112 2.70 3.16 -27.96
N LYS A 113 3.54 4.19 -28.12
CA LYS A 113 4.93 4.19 -27.64
C LYS A 113 5.10 4.80 -26.25
N ILE A 114 4.19 5.66 -25.79
CA ILE A 114 4.31 6.32 -24.47
C ILE A 114 3.64 5.55 -23.34
N PHE A 115 2.56 4.78 -23.61
CA PHE A 115 1.80 4.12 -22.55
C PHE A 115 2.34 2.74 -22.18
N SER A 116 2.53 2.53 -20.88
CA SER A 116 2.81 1.23 -20.27
C SER A 116 1.69 0.92 -19.28
N PHE A 117 1.20 -0.31 -19.20
CA PHE A 117 0.14 -0.73 -18.29
C PHE A 117 0.69 -1.66 -17.19
N THR A 118 0.26 -1.46 -15.95
CA THR A 118 0.47 -2.38 -14.82
C THR A 118 -0.89 -2.66 -14.21
N THR A 119 -1.27 -3.93 -14.08
CA THR A 119 -2.47 -4.33 -13.31
C THR A 119 -2.06 -4.90 -11.95
N HIS A 120 -2.82 -4.58 -10.92
CA HIS A 120 -2.69 -5.08 -9.57
C HIS A 120 -3.83 -6.04 -9.18
N THR A 121 -4.68 -6.43 -10.13
CA THR A 121 -5.79 -7.37 -9.93
C THR A 121 -5.77 -8.54 -10.91
N ILE A 122 -6.29 -9.67 -10.41
CA ILE A 122 -6.59 -10.92 -11.12
C ILE A 122 -8.08 -11.25 -11.17
N SER A 123 -8.90 -10.52 -10.40
CA SER A 123 -10.36 -10.65 -10.40
C SER A 123 -10.93 -9.93 -11.64
N PRO A 124 -11.65 -10.61 -12.54
CA PRO A 124 -12.35 -9.98 -13.66
C PRO A 124 -13.37 -8.92 -13.20
N GLU A 125 -13.99 -9.14 -12.05
CA GLU A 125 -15.00 -8.25 -11.45
C GLU A 125 -14.39 -6.92 -10.96
N ALA A 126 -13.09 -6.92 -10.66
CA ALA A 126 -12.33 -5.74 -10.29
C ALA A 126 -11.73 -4.97 -11.49
N LEU A 127 -11.85 -5.50 -12.72
CA LEU A 127 -11.47 -4.75 -13.92
C LEU A 127 -12.53 -3.70 -14.23
N GLU A 128 -12.10 -2.44 -14.36
CA GLU A 128 -13.01 -1.32 -14.49
C GLU A 128 -13.78 -1.32 -15.83
N LYS A 129 -15.10 -1.25 -15.72
CA LYS A 129 -16.07 -1.14 -16.81
C LYS A 129 -16.89 0.13 -16.62
N ILE A 130 -16.97 0.96 -17.66
CA ILE A 130 -17.74 2.22 -17.64
C ILE A 130 -18.93 2.08 -18.59
N PRO A 131 -20.19 2.27 -18.13
CA PRO A 131 -21.35 2.29 -19.02
C PRO A 131 -21.19 3.33 -20.13
N VAL A 132 -21.52 2.95 -21.35
CA VAL A 132 -21.38 3.81 -22.54
C VAL A 132 -22.14 5.13 -22.37
N ASP A 133 -23.38 5.10 -21.89
CA ASP A 133 -24.22 6.31 -21.74
C ASP A 133 -23.66 7.28 -20.69
N LEU A 134 -23.06 6.73 -19.63
CA LEU A 134 -22.39 7.51 -18.59
C LEU A 134 -21.10 8.17 -19.14
N LEU A 135 -20.36 7.47 -20.00
CA LEU A 135 -19.18 8.05 -20.64
C LEU A 135 -19.57 9.07 -21.71
N GLY A 136 -20.58 8.80 -22.53
CA GLY A 136 -21.05 9.68 -23.60
C GLY A 136 -21.68 10.98 -23.10
N SER A 137 -22.42 10.93 -21.99
CA SER A 137 -23.02 12.11 -21.36
C SER A 137 -22.00 13.06 -20.72
N LEU A 138 -20.86 12.55 -20.23
CA LEU A 138 -19.80 13.37 -19.61
C LEU A 138 -18.65 13.72 -20.54
N LEU A 139 -18.25 12.79 -21.41
CA LEU A 139 -17.02 12.82 -22.22
C LEU A 139 -17.30 12.34 -23.66
N PRO A 140 -18.21 13.00 -24.41
CA PRO A 140 -18.65 12.55 -25.73
C PRO A 140 -17.50 12.43 -26.75
N ARG A 141 -16.53 13.35 -26.71
CA ARG A 141 -15.37 13.31 -27.60
C ARG A 141 -14.44 12.13 -27.30
N HIS A 142 -14.24 11.80 -26.02
CA HIS A 142 -13.44 10.64 -25.62
C HIS A 142 -14.13 9.32 -26.01
N LEU A 143 -15.46 9.25 -25.92
CA LEU A 143 -16.22 8.09 -26.39
C LEU A 143 -16.05 7.87 -27.90
N GLN A 144 -16.11 8.93 -28.73
CA GLN A 144 -15.82 8.84 -30.18
C GLN A 144 -14.42 8.27 -30.43
N ILE A 145 -13.40 8.83 -29.80
CA ILE A 145 -12.01 8.37 -29.93
C ILE A 145 -11.87 6.90 -29.51
N ILE A 146 -12.53 6.48 -28.42
CA ILE A 146 -12.51 5.09 -27.95
C ILE A 146 -13.21 4.15 -28.96
N TYR A 147 -14.28 4.58 -29.61
CA TYR A 147 -14.91 3.81 -30.68
C TYR A 147 -14.04 3.73 -31.94
N ASP A 148 -13.37 4.80 -32.35
CA ASP A 148 -12.43 4.79 -33.48
C ASP A 148 -11.24 3.84 -33.23
N ILE A 149 -10.69 3.85 -32.00
CA ILE A 149 -9.67 2.89 -31.56
C ILE A 149 -10.22 1.46 -31.62
N ASN A 150 -11.43 1.24 -31.09
CA ASN A 150 -12.04 -0.10 -31.07
C ASN A 150 -12.29 -0.64 -32.48
N PHE A 151 -12.82 0.18 -33.37
CA PHE A 151 -13.09 -0.17 -34.77
C PHE A 151 -11.80 -0.60 -35.46
N GLN A 152 -10.75 0.22 -35.42
CA GLN A 152 -9.47 -0.10 -36.05
C GLN A 152 -8.83 -1.35 -35.44
N PHE A 153 -8.88 -1.51 -34.10
CA PHE A 153 -8.38 -2.71 -33.45
C PHE A 153 -9.14 -3.97 -33.87
N VAL A 154 -10.47 -3.93 -33.95
CA VAL A 154 -11.29 -5.08 -34.37
C VAL A 154 -11.06 -5.43 -35.83
N GLU A 155 -10.91 -4.44 -36.72
CA GLU A 155 -10.59 -4.68 -38.14
C GLU A 155 -9.19 -5.28 -38.34
N GLU A 156 -8.18 -4.83 -37.59
CA GLU A 156 -6.87 -5.50 -37.60
C GLU A 156 -6.92 -6.90 -36.96
N LEU A 157 -7.69 -7.07 -35.88
CA LEU A 157 -7.83 -8.36 -35.21
C LEU A 157 -8.48 -9.41 -36.14
N LYS A 158 -9.55 -9.06 -36.88
CA LYS A 158 -10.14 -9.92 -37.92
C LYS A 158 -9.12 -10.41 -38.95
N LYS A 159 -8.14 -9.58 -39.34
CA LYS A 159 -7.06 -9.99 -40.27
C LYS A 159 -6.08 -10.98 -39.64
N MET A 160 -5.90 -10.93 -38.31
CA MET A 160 -4.95 -11.77 -37.58
C MET A 160 -5.55 -13.11 -37.12
N ILE A 161 -6.82 -13.15 -36.69
CA ILE A 161 -7.48 -14.36 -36.14
C ILE A 161 -8.67 -14.86 -36.97
N GLY A 162 -9.02 -14.19 -38.08
CA GLY A 162 -10.18 -14.54 -38.89
C GLY A 162 -11.51 -14.19 -38.22
N LEU A 163 -12.51 -15.05 -38.41
CA LEU A 163 -13.90 -14.85 -37.96
C LEU A 163 -14.22 -15.57 -36.63
N ASP A 164 -13.26 -15.66 -35.71
CA ASP A 164 -13.50 -16.09 -34.33
C ASP A 164 -14.23 -14.98 -33.56
N TYR A 165 -15.56 -14.92 -33.76
CA TYR A 165 -16.43 -13.89 -33.18
C TYR A 165 -16.42 -13.87 -31.66
N ASP A 166 -16.27 -15.03 -31.00
CA ASP A 166 -16.19 -15.11 -29.54
C ASP A 166 -14.90 -14.46 -29.03
N ARG A 167 -13.76 -14.69 -29.70
CA ARG A 167 -12.49 -14.03 -29.36
C ARG A 167 -12.52 -12.54 -29.70
N LEU A 168 -13.09 -12.15 -30.83
CA LEU A 168 -13.33 -10.73 -31.15
C LEU A 168 -14.15 -10.05 -30.05
N ALA A 169 -15.23 -10.69 -29.57
CA ALA A 169 -16.07 -10.19 -28.49
C ALA A 169 -15.32 -10.12 -27.14
N ARG A 170 -14.47 -11.09 -26.80
CA ARG A 170 -13.64 -11.05 -25.57
C ARG A 170 -12.54 -9.98 -25.62
N MET A 171 -11.96 -9.71 -26.79
CA MET A 171 -10.84 -8.77 -26.94
C MET A 171 -11.26 -7.32 -27.23
N SER A 172 -12.45 -7.08 -27.78
CA SER A 172 -13.00 -5.73 -28.03
C SER A 172 -12.89 -4.80 -26.80
N ILE A 173 -12.77 -3.50 -27.01
CA ILE A 173 -12.86 -2.48 -25.94
C ILE A 173 -14.32 -2.31 -25.51
N VAL A 174 -15.23 -2.32 -26.47
CA VAL A 174 -16.68 -2.25 -26.22
C VAL A 174 -17.18 -3.64 -25.85
N GLU A 175 -17.81 -3.77 -24.69
CA GLU A 175 -18.58 -4.94 -24.27
C GLU A 175 -20.05 -4.71 -24.59
N GLU A 176 -20.60 -5.62 -25.40
CA GLU A 176 -22.01 -5.64 -25.78
C GLU A 176 -22.85 -6.38 -24.72
N GLY A 177 -24.13 -6.01 -24.60
CA GLY A 177 -25.07 -6.59 -23.63
C GLY A 177 -26.21 -5.62 -23.32
N ALA A 178 -27.03 -5.95 -22.31
CA ALA A 178 -28.18 -5.14 -21.90
C ALA A 178 -27.79 -3.70 -21.47
N VAL A 179 -26.57 -3.51 -20.99
CA VAL A 179 -25.91 -2.20 -20.87
C VAL A 179 -24.56 -2.33 -21.55
N LYS A 180 -24.29 -1.50 -22.58
CA LYS A 180 -22.97 -1.47 -23.23
C LYS A 180 -21.93 -0.86 -22.29
N ASN A 181 -20.75 -1.45 -22.22
CA ASN A 181 -19.67 -0.99 -21.35
C ASN A 181 -18.34 -0.82 -22.09
N ILE A 182 -17.54 0.15 -21.68
CA ILE A 182 -16.14 0.30 -22.08
C ILE A 182 -15.25 -0.46 -21.10
N ARG A 183 -14.51 -1.46 -21.59
CA ARG A 183 -13.54 -2.25 -20.81
C ARG A 183 -12.21 -1.50 -20.73
N MET A 184 -11.98 -0.81 -19.62
CA MET A 184 -10.82 0.07 -19.44
C MET A 184 -9.48 -0.71 -19.44
N ALA A 185 -9.50 -1.97 -19.00
CA ALA A 185 -8.34 -2.86 -19.09
C ALA A 185 -7.99 -3.23 -20.54
N ASN A 186 -8.98 -3.53 -21.39
CA ASN A 186 -8.76 -3.84 -22.81
C ASN A 186 -8.19 -2.61 -23.54
N LEU A 187 -8.77 -1.42 -23.30
CA LEU A 187 -8.25 -0.14 -23.80
C LEU A 187 -6.76 0.04 -23.41
N SER A 188 -6.40 -0.20 -22.15
CA SER A 188 -5.01 -0.13 -21.68
C SER A 188 -4.08 -1.12 -22.40
N ILE A 189 -4.47 -2.38 -22.55
CA ILE A 189 -3.64 -3.43 -23.16
C ILE A 189 -3.39 -3.17 -24.65
N ILE A 190 -4.43 -2.74 -25.37
CA ILE A 190 -4.37 -2.45 -26.80
C ILE A 190 -3.40 -1.28 -27.05
N CYS A 191 -3.56 -0.19 -26.29
CA CYS A 191 -2.83 1.07 -26.52
C CYS A 191 -1.47 1.18 -25.81
N SER A 192 -1.06 0.17 -25.03
CA SER A 192 0.25 0.15 -24.36
C SER A 192 1.28 -0.72 -25.11
N HIS A 193 2.55 -0.32 -25.10
CA HIS A 193 3.66 -1.14 -25.61
C HIS A 193 4.09 -2.23 -24.63
N THR A 194 3.80 -2.08 -23.34
CA THR A 194 4.09 -3.09 -22.30
C THR A 194 2.93 -3.25 -21.31
N VAL A 195 2.74 -4.47 -20.83
CA VAL A 195 1.75 -4.87 -19.82
C VAL A 195 2.47 -5.66 -18.73
N ASN A 196 2.38 -5.20 -17.48
CA ASN A 196 3.14 -5.77 -16.36
C ASN A 196 2.22 -6.37 -15.29
N GLY A 197 2.56 -7.59 -14.86
CA GLY A 197 2.14 -8.12 -13.56
C GLY A 197 3.07 -7.66 -12.42
N VAL A 198 2.60 -7.76 -11.18
CA VAL A 198 3.29 -7.21 -9.98
C VAL A 198 3.97 -8.25 -9.07
N SER A 199 3.99 -9.49 -9.54
CA SER A 199 4.81 -10.61 -9.09
C SER A 199 4.94 -11.59 -10.27
N ARG A 200 5.86 -12.57 -10.17
CA ARG A 200 5.99 -13.62 -11.19
C ARG A 200 4.70 -14.42 -11.36
N PHE A 201 4.19 -14.99 -10.27
CA PHE A 201 2.97 -15.82 -10.26
C PHE A 201 1.74 -15.05 -10.75
N HIS A 202 1.62 -13.76 -10.39
CA HIS A 202 0.55 -12.91 -10.90
C HIS A 202 0.62 -12.78 -12.43
N SER A 203 1.80 -12.55 -13.02
CA SER A 203 1.94 -12.49 -14.48
C SER A 203 1.63 -13.82 -15.15
N GLU A 204 1.94 -14.96 -14.52
CA GLU A 204 1.51 -16.28 -15.00
C GLU A 204 -0.03 -16.41 -15.02
N LEU A 205 -0.74 -15.93 -13.98
CA LEU A 205 -2.20 -15.88 -13.96
C LEU A 205 -2.79 -14.92 -15.02
N LEU A 206 -2.16 -13.76 -15.25
CA LEU A 206 -2.57 -12.83 -16.32
C LEU A 206 -2.47 -13.50 -17.70
N ARG A 207 -1.36 -14.18 -17.98
CA ARG A 207 -1.08 -14.83 -19.27
C ARG A 207 -1.93 -16.07 -19.51
N THR A 208 -2.25 -16.84 -18.47
CA THR A 208 -2.96 -18.14 -18.59
C THR A 208 -4.46 -18.04 -18.39
N LYS A 209 -4.96 -17.05 -17.65
CA LYS A 209 -6.39 -16.90 -17.32
C LYS A 209 -6.96 -15.56 -17.80
N LEU A 210 -6.53 -14.44 -17.22
CA LEU A 210 -7.26 -13.17 -17.33
C LEU A 210 -7.16 -12.51 -18.72
N PHE A 211 -5.97 -12.54 -19.32
CA PHE A 211 -5.66 -11.89 -20.59
C PHE A 211 -5.08 -12.87 -21.61
N LYS A 212 -5.48 -14.15 -21.54
CA LYS A 212 -4.99 -15.22 -22.41
C LYS A 212 -5.06 -14.86 -23.89
N ASP A 213 -6.21 -14.38 -24.38
CA ASP A 213 -6.40 -14.04 -25.79
C ASP A 213 -5.43 -12.92 -26.26
N PHE A 214 -5.10 -11.96 -25.38
CA PHE A 214 -4.11 -10.90 -25.65
C PHE A 214 -2.66 -11.39 -25.55
N TYR A 215 -2.37 -12.29 -24.62
CA TYR A 215 -1.03 -12.86 -24.45
C TYR A 215 -0.63 -13.76 -25.62
N GLU A 216 -1.56 -14.56 -26.14
CA GLU A 216 -1.34 -15.35 -27.36
C GLU A 216 -1.06 -14.45 -28.58
N LEU A 217 -1.71 -13.28 -28.68
CA LEU A 217 -1.53 -12.34 -29.78
C LEU A 217 -0.22 -11.55 -29.67
N TRP A 218 0.12 -11.08 -28.46
CA TRP A 218 1.27 -10.21 -28.20
C TRP A 218 2.10 -10.69 -26.99
N PRO A 219 2.72 -11.89 -27.06
CA PRO A 219 3.42 -12.46 -25.91
C PRO A 219 4.57 -11.57 -25.43
N HIS A 220 5.21 -10.85 -26.35
CA HIS A 220 6.28 -9.90 -26.08
C HIS A 220 5.85 -8.66 -25.28
N LYS A 221 4.55 -8.29 -25.24
CA LYS A 221 4.07 -7.17 -24.42
C LYS A 221 4.01 -7.51 -22.93
N PHE A 222 3.86 -8.79 -22.56
CA PHE A 222 3.53 -9.20 -21.19
C PHE A 222 4.79 -9.53 -20.38
N HIS A 223 5.09 -8.71 -19.38
CA HIS A 223 6.19 -8.92 -18.43
C HIS A 223 5.69 -8.97 -16.98
N TYR A 224 6.63 -9.02 -16.04
CA TYR A 224 6.38 -8.76 -14.64
C TYR A 224 7.45 -7.83 -14.07
N LYS A 225 7.06 -7.08 -13.05
CA LYS A 225 7.92 -6.21 -12.25
C LYS A 225 7.49 -6.42 -10.80
N THR A 226 8.19 -7.32 -10.10
CA THR A 226 7.85 -7.67 -8.72
C THR A 226 7.88 -6.41 -7.86
N ASN A 227 6.79 -6.15 -7.13
CA ASN A 227 6.73 -4.99 -6.23
C ASN A 227 7.85 -5.03 -5.20
N GLY A 228 8.23 -3.85 -4.72
CA GLY A 228 9.11 -3.70 -3.57
C GLY A 228 8.64 -2.57 -2.65
N VAL A 229 9.28 -2.47 -1.49
CA VAL A 229 9.06 -1.42 -0.49
C VAL A 229 10.38 -0.76 -0.13
N THR A 230 10.36 0.52 0.22
CA THR A 230 11.60 1.26 0.53
C THR A 230 12.11 0.98 1.94
N GLN A 231 13.33 0.43 2.04
CA GLN A 231 14.08 0.26 3.28
C GLN A 231 14.24 1.56 4.08
N ARG A 232 14.22 2.73 3.42
CA ARG A 232 14.36 4.04 4.07
C ARG A 232 13.16 4.34 4.96
N ARG A 233 11.94 3.96 4.58
CA ARG A 233 10.76 4.09 5.46
C ARG A 233 10.62 2.89 6.39
N TRP A 234 10.75 1.69 5.85
CA TRP A 234 10.37 0.44 6.53
C TRP A 234 11.49 -0.20 7.36
N ILE A 235 12.69 0.37 7.38
CA ILE A 235 13.72 0.05 8.39
C ILE A 235 14.24 1.35 9.02
N VAL A 236 14.82 2.27 8.25
CA VAL A 236 15.54 3.44 8.80
C VAL A 236 14.64 4.35 9.65
N VAL A 237 13.41 4.64 9.19
CA VAL A 237 12.45 5.47 9.94
C VAL A 237 11.67 4.66 10.99
N SER A 238 11.11 3.50 10.63
CA SER A 238 10.25 2.72 11.54
C SER A 238 11.03 2.02 12.67
N ASN A 239 12.24 1.56 12.37
CA ASN A 239 13.05 0.68 13.21
C ASN A 239 14.53 1.14 13.26
N PRO A 240 14.82 2.35 13.78
CA PRO A 240 16.17 2.89 13.82
C PRO A 240 17.15 2.01 14.62
N SER A 241 16.66 1.28 15.63
CA SER A 241 17.47 0.31 16.40
C SER A 241 17.94 -0.87 15.53
N LEU A 242 17.08 -1.42 14.66
CA LEU A 242 17.48 -2.43 13.68
C LEU A 242 18.41 -1.83 12.61
N CYS A 243 18.15 -0.59 12.18
CA CYS A 243 19.02 0.12 11.24
C CYS A 243 20.47 0.23 11.78
N ALA A 244 20.62 0.65 13.04
CA ALA A 244 21.93 0.72 13.69
C ALA A 244 22.58 -0.66 13.86
N LEU A 245 21.78 -1.68 14.23
CA LEU A 245 22.27 -3.05 14.39
C LEU A 245 22.81 -3.62 13.06
N ILE A 246 22.03 -3.52 11.98
CA ILE A 246 22.45 -3.97 10.64
C ILE A 246 23.74 -3.24 10.22
N SER A 247 23.83 -1.93 10.42
CA SER A 247 25.03 -1.16 10.08
C SER A 247 26.26 -1.53 10.93
N LYS A 248 26.09 -1.90 12.21
CA LYS A 248 27.16 -2.46 13.06
C LYS A 248 27.70 -3.75 12.45
N TRP A 249 26.82 -4.72 12.20
CA TRP A 249 27.22 -6.08 11.78
C TRP A 249 27.69 -6.17 10.32
N LEU A 250 27.20 -5.32 9.43
CA LEU A 250 27.73 -5.18 8.07
C LEU A 250 28.95 -4.23 7.98
N GLY A 251 29.29 -3.53 9.07
CA GLY A 251 30.38 -2.54 9.10
C GLY A 251 30.17 -1.31 8.21
N THR A 252 28.94 -1.07 7.72
CA THR A 252 28.64 0.00 6.76
C THR A 252 27.16 0.40 6.79
N GLU A 253 26.86 1.67 6.46
CA GLU A 253 25.49 2.13 6.16
C GLU A 253 25.15 2.05 4.66
N ALA A 254 26.07 1.59 3.81
CA ALA A 254 25.87 1.51 2.36
C ALA A 254 24.63 0.69 1.96
N TRP A 255 24.26 -0.31 2.79
CA TRP A 255 23.07 -1.14 2.57
C TRP A 255 21.75 -0.36 2.48
N ILE A 256 21.71 0.86 3.05
CA ILE A 256 20.54 1.74 2.96
C ILE A 256 20.29 2.18 1.50
N ARG A 257 21.33 2.20 0.65
CA ARG A 257 21.27 2.49 -0.79
C ARG A 257 21.41 1.24 -1.66
N ASP A 258 22.19 0.26 -1.21
CA ASP A 258 22.42 -1.02 -1.87
C ASP A 258 21.92 -2.17 -0.98
N ILE A 259 20.62 -2.45 -1.06
CA ILE A 259 19.93 -3.37 -0.14
C ILE A 259 20.48 -4.80 -0.19
N ASP A 260 21.15 -5.17 -1.28
CA ASP A 260 21.61 -6.54 -1.49
C ASP A 260 22.76 -6.91 -0.55
N LEU A 261 23.43 -5.91 0.03
CA LEU A 261 24.38 -6.06 1.13
C LEU A 261 23.75 -6.68 2.41
N LEU A 262 22.41 -6.67 2.58
CA LEU A 262 21.74 -7.37 3.69
C LEU A 262 22.04 -8.87 3.71
N ILE A 263 22.41 -9.47 2.56
CA ILE A 263 22.75 -10.90 2.49
C ILE A 263 23.93 -11.28 3.41
N GLY A 264 24.84 -10.35 3.71
CA GLY A 264 25.97 -10.56 4.62
C GLY A 264 25.57 -10.88 6.06
N LEU A 265 24.34 -10.57 6.47
CA LEU A 265 23.82 -10.98 7.79
C LEU A 265 23.68 -12.51 7.92
N ARG A 266 23.69 -13.26 6.81
CA ARG A 266 23.65 -14.74 6.84
C ARG A 266 24.87 -15.34 7.54
N ASP A 267 26.04 -14.73 7.38
CA ASP A 267 27.31 -15.22 7.95
C ASP A 267 27.31 -15.15 9.49
N TYR A 268 26.48 -14.26 10.05
CA TYR A 268 26.29 -14.06 11.48
C TYR A 268 24.99 -14.67 12.03
N ALA A 269 24.22 -15.41 11.24
CA ALA A 269 22.89 -15.88 11.62
C ALA A 269 22.86 -16.90 12.79
N THR A 270 24.03 -17.42 13.20
CA THR A 270 24.22 -18.27 14.39
C THR A 270 25.13 -17.62 15.45
N ASP A 271 25.46 -16.33 15.29
CA ASP A 271 26.29 -15.61 16.25
C ASP A 271 25.49 -15.23 17.50
N SER A 272 26.02 -15.57 18.68
CA SER A 272 25.33 -15.40 19.96
C SER A 272 25.28 -13.95 20.44
N GLU A 273 26.21 -13.08 20.05
CA GLU A 273 26.14 -11.64 20.31
C GLU A 273 25.06 -11.00 19.43
N LEU A 274 25.03 -11.31 18.13
CA LEU A 274 23.98 -10.83 17.23
C LEU A 274 22.59 -11.28 17.73
N HIS A 275 22.44 -12.53 18.17
CA HIS A 275 21.17 -13.02 18.72
C HIS A 275 20.70 -12.23 19.94
N GLN A 276 21.60 -11.87 20.85
CA GLN A 276 21.26 -11.06 22.03
C GLN A 276 20.81 -9.65 21.64
N GLU A 277 21.57 -8.97 20.76
CA GLU A 277 21.23 -7.63 20.29
C GLU A 277 19.92 -7.62 19.48
N TRP A 278 19.71 -8.63 18.64
CA TRP A 278 18.50 -8.79 17.82
C TRP A 278 17.24 -8.97 18.69
N LYS A 279 17.31 -9.82 19.72
CA LYS A 279 16.22 -9.98 20.69
C LYS A 279 15.95 -8.69 21.46
N MET A 280 16.99 -7.92 21.82
CA MET A 280 16.80 -6.62 22.48
C MET A 280 16.10 -5.61 21.55
N VAL A 281 16.49 -5.52 20.28
CA VAL A 281 15.81 -4.69 19.26
C VAL A 281 14.34 -5.09 19.11
N LYS A 282 14.03 -6.40 19.05
CA LYS A 282 12.64 -6.87 19.01
C LYS A 282 11.86 -6.47 20.26
N LYS A 283 12.44 -6.65 21.45
CA LYS A 283 11.83 -6.30 22.75
C LYS A 283 11.50 -4.81 22.85
N VAL A 284 12.41 -3.92 22.45
CA VAL A 284 12.18 -2.47 22.42
C VAL A 284 11.01 -2.11 21.48
N ASN A 285 10.91 -2.76 20.31
CA ASN A 285 9.80 -2.52 19.40
C ASN A 285 8.46 -3.08 19.93
N LYS A 286 8.47 -4.21 20.64
CA LYS A 286 7.28 -4.76 21.33
C LYS A 286 6.79 -3.84 22.46
N ILE A 287 7.70 -3.22 23.22
CA ILE A 287 7.35 -2.20 24.22
C ILE A 287 6.57 -1.06 23.57
N ARG A 288 7.10 -0.47 22.50
CA ARG A 288 6.43 0.64 21.78
C ARG A 288 5.01 0.27 21.29
N VAL A 289 4.81 -0.98 20.84
CA VAL A 289 3.49 -1.49 20.43
C VAL A 289 2.58 -1.71 21.64
N ALA A 290 3.09 -2.27 22.74
CA ALA A 290 2.32 -2.47 23.98
C ALA A 290 1.86 -1.14 24.60
N GLU A 291 2.74 -0.14 24.67
CA GLU A 291 2.43 1.22 25.14
C GLU A 291 1.33 1.87 24.28
N TYR A 292 1.39 1.70 22.96
CA TYR A 292 0.35 2.19 22.05
C TYR A 292 -1.00 1.48 22.27
N ILE A 293 -0.99 0.15 22.45
CA ILE A 293 -2.19 -0.65 22.76
C ILE A 293 -2.82 -0.18 24.09
N GLU A 294 -2.01 0.01 25.13
CA GLU A 294 -2.45 0.53 26.42
C GLU A 294 -3.03 1.94 26.28
N ALA A 295 -2.33 2.84 25.58
CA ALA A 295 -2.80 4.22 25.37
C ALA A 295 -4.12 4.31 24.58
N MET A 296 -4.37 3.42 23.61
CA MET A 296 -5.60 3.44 22.79
C MET A 296 -6.79 2.71 23.42
N SER A 297 -6.57 1.80 24.38
CA SER A 297 -7.61 0.86 24.83
C SER A 297 -7.62 0.54 26.33
N GLY A 298 -6.60 0.97 27.09
CA GLY A 298 -6.38 0.55 28.48
C GLY A 298 -5.93 -0.89 28.66
N LEU A 299 -5.81 -1.68 27.58
CA LEU A 299 -5.41 -3.08 27.64
C LEU A 299 -3.88 -3.19 27.80
N LYS A 300 -3.44 -3.82 28.89
CA LYS A 300 -2.06 -4.27 29.05
C LYS A 300 -1.87 -5.62 28.36
N VAL A 301 -0.72 -5.78 27.70
CA VAL A 301 -0.33 -6.98 26.97
C VAL A 301 1.06 -7.43 27.39
N SER A 302 1.28 -8.75 27.54
CA SER A 302 2.59 -9.29 27.92
C SER A 302 3.60 -9.16 26.79
N LEU A 303 4.83 -8.74 27.11
CA LEU A 303 5.93 -8.64 26.15
C LEU A 303 6.55 -10.00 25.80
N ASP A 304 6.37 -10.99 26.67
CA ASP A 304 6.88 -12.37 26.49
C ASP A 304 5.94 -13.20 25.59
N ALA A 305 4.71 -12.71 25.36
CA ALA A 305 3.76 -13.31 24.42
C ALA A 305 4.16 -13.04 22.96
N MET A 306 3.92 -14.00 22.07
CA MET A 306 4.10 -13.82 20.62
C MET A 306 3.15 -12.73 20.10
N PHE A 307 3.68 -11.72 19.42
CA PHE A 307 2.87 -10.70 18.74
C PHE A 307 2.53 -11.20 17.32
N ASP A 308 1.30 -11.70 17.17
CA ASP A 308 0.75 -12.31 15.95
C ASP A 308 -0.14 -11.30 15.22
N VAL A 309 0.31 -10.82 14.05
CA VAL A 309 -0.21 -9.61 13.41
C VAL A 309 -0.90 -9.89 12.08
N GLN A 310 -2.11 -9.34 11.88
CA GLN A 310 -2.78 -9.29 10.59
C GLN A 310 -3.30 -7.89 10.26
N THR A 311 -2.43 -7.03 9.76
CA THR A 311 -2.77 -5.64 9.38
C THR A 311 -2.85 -5.42 7.87
N LYS A 312 -4.08 -5.31 7.35
CA LYS A 312 -4.40 -5.08 5.92
C LYS A 312 -5.87 -4.68 5.73
N ARG A 313 -6.25 -4.21 4.52
CA ARG A 313 -7.66 -4.00 4.12
C ARG A 313 -8.51 -5.21 4.52
N VAL A 314 -9.66 -4.99 5.15
CA VAL A 314 -10.57 -6.09 5.54
C VAL A 314 -11.37 -6.51 4.32
N HIS A 315 -11.28 -7.80 3.97
CA HIS A 315 -11.91 -8.36 2.77
C HIS A 315 -12.02 -9.88 2.93
N GLU A 316 -13.09 -10.49 2.43
CA GLU A 316 -13.30 -11.94 2.51
C GLU A 316 -12.08 -12.74 1.97
N TYR A 317 -11.54 -12.43 0.78
CA TYR A 317 -10.35 -13.11 0.23
C TYR A 317 -9.05 -12.94 1.04
N LYS A 318 -8.95 -11.91 1.90
CA LYS A 318 -7.79 -11.67 2.78
C LYS A 318 -7.89 -12.43 4.11
N ARG A 319 -9.01 -13.13 4.30
CA ARG A 319 -9.29 -14.10 5.36
C ARG A 319 -8.92 -13.65 6.77
N GLN A 320 -9.27 -12.41 7.13
CA GLN A 320 -9.40 -12.04 8.55
C GLN A 320 -10.42 -12.95 9.27
N LEU A 321 -11.41 -13.48 8.53
CA LEU A 321 -12.35 -14.47 9.06
C LEU A 321 -11.68 -15.81 9.40
N LEU A 322 -10.73 -16.31 8.58
CA LEU A 322 -9.96 -17.51 8.93
C LEU A 322 -9.15 -17.31 10.22
N ASN A 323 -8.51 -16.14 10.35
CA ASN A 323 -7.73 -15.81 11.54
C ASN A 323 -8.61 -15.79 12.80
N ILE A 324 -9.70 -15.02 12.81
CA ILE A 324 -10.56 -14.92 14.00
C ILE A 324 -11.23 -16.26 14.36
N LEU A 325 -11.55 -17.11 13.39
CA LEU A 325 -12.03 -18.48 13.65
C LEU A 325 -10.95 -19.34 14.34
N GLY A 326 -9.67 -19.23 13.96
CA GLY A 326 -8.57 -19.89 14.66
C GLY A 326 -8.28 -19.32 16.05
N ILE A 327 -8.48 -18.01 16.25
CA ILE A 327 -8.36 -17.36 17.57
C ILE A 327 -9.48 -17.85 18.51
N ILE A 328 -10.72 -17.98 18.01
CA ILE A 328 -11.83 -18.59 18.73
C ILE A 328 -11.50 -20.05 19.08
N HIS A 329 -10.92 -20.82 18.15
CA HIS A 329 -10.48 -22.19 18.43
C HIS A 329 -9.41 -22.25 19.53
N ARG A 330 -8.40 -21.38 19.48
CA ARG A 330 -7.35 -21.30 20.52
C ARG A 330 -7.95 -20.96 21.89
N TYR A 331 -8.83 -19.97 21.97
CA TYR A 331 -9.56 -19.61 23.19
C TYR A 331 -10.34 -20.80 23.75
N ASP A 332 -11.15 -21.46 22.91
CA ASP A 332 -11.96 -22.62 23.28
C ASP A 332 -11.11 -23.80 23.77
N CYS A 333 -9.98 -24.09 23.12
CA CYS A 333 -9.00 -25.07 23.60
C CYS A 333 -8.42 -24.70 24.96
N ILE A 334 -7.97 -23.46 25.19
CA ILE A 334 -7.40 -23.02 26.47
C ILE A 334 -8.45 -23.12 27.60
N LYS A 335 -9.72 -22.75 27.35
CA LYS A 335 -10.80 -22.85 28.34
C LYS A 335 -11.03 -24.29 28.83
N HIS A 336 -10.93 -25.27 27.92
CA HIS A 336 -11.18 -26.69 28.21
C HIS A 336 -9.93 -27.49 28.58
N MET A 337 -8.74 -26.89 28.50
CA MET A 337 -7.46 -27.52 28.85
C MET A 337 -7.27 -27.58 30.37
N ASP A 338 -6.58 -28.61 30.87
CA ASP A 338 -6.24 -28.74 32.28
C ASP A 338 -5.20 -27.71 32.74
N LYS A 339 -5.25 -27.35 34.04
CA LYS A 339 -4.39 -26.29 34.62
C LYS A 339 -2.89 -26.50 34.44
N ASN A 340 -2.43 -27.74 34.28
CA ASN A 340 -1.01 -28.05 34.06
C ASN A 340 -0.61 -27.89 32.59
N ASP A 341 -1.47 -28.23 31.64
CA ASP A 341 -1.19 -28.04 30.22
C ASP A 341 -1.36 -26.59 29.78
N ARG A 342 -2.24 -25.81 30.42
CA ARG A 342 -2.33 -24.35 30.21
C ARG A 342 -1.00 -23.63 30.45
N LYS A 343 -0.13 -24.14 31.31
CA LYS A 343 1.21 -23.58 31.58
C LYS A 343 2.19 -23.77 30.42
N LYS A 344 1.90 -24.69 29.49
CA LYS A 344 2.71 -24.99 28.30
C LYS A 344 2.24 -24.21 27.06
N VAL A 345 1.10 -23.51 27.15
CA VAL A 345 0.56 -22.71 26.05
C VAL A 345 1.45 -21.49 25.85
N VAL A 346 1.98 -21.32 24.63
CA VAL A 346 2.68 -20.11 24.22
C VAL A 346 1.71 -18.91 24.34
N PRO A 347 1.99 -17.92 25.20
CA PRO A 347 1.13 -16.75 25.33
C PRO A 347 1.11 -15.96 24.02
N ARG A 348 -0.05 -15.41 23.63
CA ARG A 348 -0.18 -14.74 22.33
C ARG A 348 -1.00 -13.44 22.41
N VAL A 349 -0.51 -12.41 21.73
CA VAL A 349 -1.21 -11.14 21.52
C VAL A 349 -1.54 -11.06 20.03
N CYS A 350 -2.80 -11.33 19.70
CA CYS A 350 -3.31 -11.28 18.34
C CYS A 350 -3.68 -9.83 17.98
N ILE A 351 -3.00 -9.23 17.01
CA ILE A 351 -3.15 -7.83 16.61
C ILE A 351 -3.72 -7.77 15.20
N LEU A 352 -5.02 -7.54 15.10
CA LEU A 352 -5.70 -7.30 13.82
C LEU A 352 -5.81 -5.80 13.57
N GLY A 353 -5.83 -5.40 12.30
CA GLY A 353 -6.07 -4.00 11.95
C GLY A 353 -6.37 -3.81 10.48
N GLY A 354 -7.26 -2.87 10.16
CA GLY A 354 -7.67 -2.65 8.78
C GLY A 354 -8.90 -1.77 8.64
N LYS A 355 -9.19 -1.41 7.39
CA LYS A 355 -10.37 -0.65 6.99
C LYS A 355 -11.22 -1.51 6.05
N ALA A 356 -12.53 -1.49 6.26
CA ALA A 356 -13.53 -2.00 5.31
C ALA A 356 -13.99 -0.85 4.39
N ALA A 357 -14.46 -1.18 3.19
CA ALA A 357 -15.10 -0.19 2.33
C ALA A 357 -16.49 0.20 2.90
N PRO A 358 -16.95 1.46 2.75
CA PRO A 358 -18.20 1.94 3.34
C PRO A 358 -19.46 1.14 2.98
N GLY A 359 -19.54 0.55 1.79
CA GLY A 359 -20.65 -0.32 1.38
C GLY A 359 -20.42 -1.82 1.58
N TYR A 360 -19.29 -2.25 2.14
CA TYR A 360 -18.92 -3.66 2.21
C TYR A 360 -19.34 -4.28 3.54
N GLU A 361 -20.63 -4.63 3.63
CA GLU A 361 -21.25 -5.13 4.87
C GLU A 361 -20.55 -6.38 5.44
N MET A 362 -20.15 -7.35 4.62
CA MET A 362 -19.48 -8.55 5.14
C MET A 362 -18.12 -8.22 5.79
N ALA A 363 -17.34 -7.30 5.21
CA ALA A 363 -16.10 -6.83 5.84
C ALA A 363 -16.37 -6.09 7.17
N LYS A 364 -17.46 -5.32 7.29
CA LYS A 364 -17.87 -4.72 8.56
C LYS A 364 -18.28 -5.78 9.59
N LYS A 365 -19.00 -6.84 9.18
CA LYS A 365 -19.37 -7.95 10.07
C LYS A 365 -18.12 -8.67 10.61
N ILE A 366 -17.10 -8.88 9.78
CA ILE A 366 -15.81 -9.44 10.23
C ILE A 366 -15.14 -8.52 11.26
N ILE A 367 -15.12 -7.19 11.05
CA ILE A 367 -14.59 -6.24 12.05
C ILE A 367 -15.39 -6.34 13.37
N LYS A 368 -16.73 -6.33 13.30
CA LYS A 368 -17.58 -6.41 14.50
C LYS A 368 -17.39 -7.75 15.24
N LEU A 369 -17.20 -8.86 14.51
CA LEU A 369 -16.86 -10.17 15.09
C LEU A 369 -15.54 -10.09 15.87
N CYS A 370 -14.50 -9.48 15.30
CA CYS A 370 -13.22 -9.29 16.00
C CYS A 370 -13.39 -8.51 17.31
N HIS A 371 -14.22 -7.47 17.34
CA HIS A 371 -14.49 -6.69 18.55
C HIS A 371 -15.21 -7.50 19.65
N VAL A 372 -16.28 -8.24 19.33
CA VAL A 372 -17.03 -9.00 20.36
C VAL A 372 -16.24 -10.20 20.89
N VAL A 373 -15.43 -10.83 20.03
CA VAL A 373 -14.49 -11.89 20.45
C VAL A 373 -13.38 -11.30 21.32
N ALA A 374 -12.86 -10.11 20.99
CA ALA A 374 -11.85 -9.42 21.82
C ALA A 374 -12.40 -9.06 23.20
N GLU A 375 -13.62 -8.53 23.27
CA GLU A 375 -14.31 -8.20 24.52
C GLU A 375 -14.49 -9.44 25.41
N LYS A 376 -14.83 -10.59 24.82
CA LYS A 376 -14.93 -11.87 25.54
C LYS A 376 -13.57 -12.35 26.06
N ILE A 377 -12.57 -12.44 25.17
CA ILE A 377 -11.24 -12.99 25.48
C ILE A 377 -10.51 -12.14 26.52
N ASN A 378 -10.45 -10.82 26.31
CA ASN A 378 -9.61 -9.94 27.14
C ASN A 378 -10.10 -9.80 28.59
N ASN A 379 -11.41 -10.02 28.82
CA ASN A 379 -12.05 -9.99 30.13
C ASN A 379 -12.16 -11.37 30.81
N ASP A 380 -11.77 -12.47 30.15
CA ASP A 380 -11.84 -13.81 30.72
C ASP A 380 -10.66 -14.08 31.67
N LYS A 381 -10.96 -14.16 32.97
CA LYS A 381 -9.96 -14.37 34.03
C LYS A 381 -9.29 -15.74 33.98
N ASP A 382 -9.89 -16.75 33.35
CA ASP A 382 -9.29 -18.08 33.21
C ASP A 382 -8.28 -18.14 32.06
N ILE A 383 -8.32 -17.15 31.15
CA ILE A 383 -7.38 -16.96 30.04
C ILE A 383 -6.22 -16.06 30.48
N GLY A 384 -6.52 -14.96 31.17
CA GLY A 384 -5.49 -14.01 31.62
C GLY A 384 -4.67 -13.48 30.45
N ASP A 385 -3.36 -13.64 30.51
CA ASP A 385 -2.42 -13.19 29.48
C ASP A 385 -1.98 -14.29 28.49
N LEU A 386 -2.55 -15.51 28.58
CA LEU A 386 -2.29 -16.59 27.62
C LEU A 386 -2.80 -16.24 26.21
N LEU A 387 -3.86 -15.43 26.13
CA LEU A 387 -4.40 -14.93 24.87
C LEU A 387 -5.02 -13.55 25.06
N LYS A 388 -4.53 -12.56 24.31
CA LYS A 388 -5.15 -11.25 24.14
C LYS A 388 -5.48 -11.02 22.67
N LEU A 389 -6.55 -10.29 22.39
CA LEU A 389 -6.95 -9.89 21.05
C LEU A 389 -7.17 -8.38 20.97
N VAL A 390 -6.50 -7.73 20.04
CA VAL A 390 -6.59 -6.29 19.79
C VAL A 390 -6.99 -6.04 18.34
N PHE A 391 -7.96 -5.14 18.13
CA PHE A 391 -8.24 -4.58 16.81
C PHE A 391 -7.79 -3.11 16.79
N ILE A 392 -6.72 -2.81 16.06
CA ILE A 392 -6.17 -1.45 15.96
C ILE A 392 -7.06 -0.59 15.04
N PRO A 393 -7.64 0.52 15.55
CA PRO A 393 -8.45 1.43 14.75
C PRO A 393 -7.58 2.24 13.77
N ASP A 394 -8.23 2.79 12.75
CA ASP A 394 -7.64 3.68 11.73
C ASP A 394 -6.28 3.23 11.14
N TYR A 395 -6.08 1.92 10.92
CA TYR A 395 -4.80 1.43 10.38
C TYR A 395 -4.31 2.23 9.15
N ASN A 396 -3.14 2.84 9.30
CA ASN A 396 -2.53 3.80 8.39
C ASN A 396 -0.99 3.62 8.38
N VAL A 397 -0.25 4.49 7.68
CA VAL A 397 1.21 4.35 7.54
C VAL A 397 1.93 4.49 8.88
N SER A 398 1.57 5.47 9.71
CA SER A 398 2.20 5.69 11.02
C SER A 398 1.96 4.50 11.97
N VAL A 399 0.76 3.93 11.96
CA VAL A 399 0.44 2.69 12.70
C VAL A 399 1.26 1.52 12.16
N ALA A 400 1.44 1.41 10.84
CA ALA A 400 2.26 0.35 10.23
C ALA A 400 3.76 0.47 10.58
N GLU A 401 4.29 1.69 10.65
CA GLU A 401 5.67 1.99 11.07
C GLU A 401 5.92 1.62 12.54
N LEU A 402 4.88 1.55 13.38
CA LEU A 402 4.96 1.07 14.75
C LEU A 402 4.79 -0.46 14.86
N VAL A 403 3.75 -1.00 14.22
CA VAL A 403 3.36 -2.41 14.37
C VAL A 403 4.31 -3.36 13.62
N THR A 404 4.86 -2.95 12.48
CA THR A 404 5.73 -3.84 11.67
C THR A 404 7.03 -4.21 12.38
N PRO A 405 7.78 -3.28 13.01
CA PRO A 405 8.96 -3.62 13.80
C PRO A 405 8.67 -4.50 15.02
N GLY A 406 7.52 -4.30 15.67
CA GLY A 406 7.12 -5.00 16.91
C GLY A 406 6.44 -6.36 16.71
N ALA A 407 6.18 -6.78 15.47
CA ALA A 407 5.58 -8.08 15.19
C ALA A 407 6.62 -9.22 15.32
N ASP A 408 6.19 -10.34 15.90
CA ASP A 408 6.95 -11.60 15.87
C ASP A 408 6.52 -12.42 14.66
N LEU A 409 5.21 -12.64 14.51
CA LEU A 409 4.58 -13.37 13.42
C LEU A 409 3.64 -12.46 12.63
N SER A 410 3.61 -12.57 11.30
CA SER A 410 2.70 -11.84 10.43
C SER A 410 1.91 -12.75 9.49
N GLN A 411 0.61 -12.50 9.41
CA GLN A 411 -0.36 -13.39 8.78
C GLN A 411 -0.70 -12.99 7.35
N HIS A 412 -0.37 -13.86 6.41
CA HIS A 412 -0.52 -13.71 4.96
C HIS A 412 -1.46 -14.75 4.37
N LEU A 413 -2.63 -14.87 5.01
CA LEU A 413 -3.71 -15.82 4.73
C LEU A 413 -4.59 -15.51 3.50
N SER A 414 -4.10 -14.91 2.41
CA SER A 414 -5.00 -14.70 1.26
C SER A 414 -5.36 -16.04 0.59
N THR A 415 -6.60 -16.22 0.12
CA THR A 415 -6.99 -17.45 -0.61
C THR A 415 -6.08 -17.59 -1.83
N ALA A 416 -5.46 -18.75 -2.04
CA ALA A 416 -4.46 -18.91 -3.10
C ALA A 416 -4.99 -18.49 -4.48
N GLY A 417 -4.19 -17.76 -5.25
CA GLY A 417 -4.63 -17.12 -6.48
C GLY A 417 -5.65 -16.00 -6.26
N HIS A 418 -5.52 -15.21 -5.18
CA HIS A 418 -6.29 -13.96 -4.97
C HIS A 418 -5.41 -12.75 -4.60
N GLU A 419 -4.17 -12.94 -4.14
CA GLU A 419 -3.22 -11.86 -3.89
C GLU A 419 -2.25 -11.68 -5.07
N ALA A 420 -2.31 -10.53 -5.74
CA ALA A 420 -1.41 -10.22 -6.84
C ALA A 420 0.08 -10.11 -6.42
N SER A 421 0.35 -9.71 -5.18
CA SER A 421 1.71 -9.53 -4.67
C SER A 421 1.69 -9.45 -3.15
N GLY A 422 1.12 -8.39 -2.58
CA GLY A 422 1.12 -8.12 -1.14
C GLY A 422 2.44 -7.50 -0.66
N THR A 423 2.49 -6.17 -0.56
CA THR A 423 3.71 -5.46 -0.13
C THR A 423 3.90 -5.39 1.38
N SER A 424 2.92 -5.76 2.21
CA SER A 424 3.12 -5.75 3.66
C SER A 424 4.03 -6.88 4.13
N SER A 425 4.01 -8.06 3.50
CA SER A 425 4.89 -9.19 3.84
C SER A 425 6.35 -8.81 3.67
N MET A 426 6.68 -8.05 2.63
CA MET A 426 8.03 -7.51 2.38
C MET A 426 8.52 -6.65 3.55
N LYS A 427 7.65 -5.83 4.14
CA LYS A 427 7.96 -4.97 5.28
C LYS A 427 8.18 -5.76 6.57
N PHE A 428 7.34 -6.77 6.82
CA PHE A 428 7.50 -7.66 7.97
C PHE A 428 8.80 -8.47 7.84
N LEU A 429 9.03 -9.08 6.68
CA LEU A 429 10.23 -9.87 6.37
C LEU A 429 11.53 -9.08 6.62
N MET A 430 11.62 -7.84 6.10
CA MET A 430 12.80 -6.99 6.30
C MET A 430 12.98 -6.44 7.73
N ASN A 431 11.96 -6.58 8.60
CA ASN A 431 12.05 -6.33 10.04
C ASN A 431 12.25 -7.63 10.86
N GLY A 432 12.64 -8.72 10.19
CA GLY A 432 12.84 -10.04 10.78
C GLY A 432 11.56 -10.69 11.32
N CYS A 433 10.38 -10.19 10.97
CA CYS A 433 9.13 -10.84 11.37
C CYS A 433 8.88 -12.06 10.47
N LEU A 434 8.59 -13.21 11.10
CA LEU A 434 8.30 -14.45 10.37
C LEU A 434 6.90 -14.40 9.77
N LEU A 435 6.71 -15.06 8.63
CA LEU A 435 5.46 -15.00 7.88
C LEU A 435 4.72 -16.35 7.95
N LEU A 436 3.50 -16.34 8.48
CA LEU A 436 2.56 -17.44 8.28
C LEU A 436 1.73 -17.12 7.04
N ALA A 437 2.03 -17.81 5.92
CA ALA A 437 1.58 -17.40 4.59
C ALA A 437 0.94 -18.55 3.81
N THR A 438 -0.11 -18.24 3.05
CA THR A 438 -0.52 -19.05 1.91
C THR A 438 0.49 -18.83 0.77
N SER A 439 0.80 -19.88 -0.01
CA SER A 439 1.67 -19.81 -1.20
C SER A 439 0.95 -19.05 -2.34
N ASP A 440 1.03 -17.73 -2.32
CA ASP A 440 0.29 -16.82 -3.20
C ASP A 440 0.99 -15.46 -3.37
N GLY A 441 0.84 -14.84 -4.53
CA GLY A 441 1.49 -13.55 -4.84
C GLY A 441 3.00 -13.56 -4.60
N SER A 442 3.50 -12.61 -3.82
CA SER A 442 4.93 -12.47 -3.53
C SER A 442 5.49 -13.45 -2.50
N THR A 443 4.64 -14.20 -1.77
CA THR A 443 5.14 -15.16 -0.75
C THR A 443 5.85 -16.34 -1.39
N ILE A 444 5.51 -16.68 -2.64
CA ILE A 444 6.23 -17.64 -3.47
C ILE A 444 7.68 -17.18 -3.69
N GLU A 445 7.88 -15.92 -4.08
CA GLU A 445 9.22 -15.34 -4.27
C GLU A 445 9.99 -15.21 -2.95
N MET A 446 9.30 -14.99 -1.82
CA MET A 446 9.94 -14.95 -0.50
C MET A 446 10.44 -16.32 -0.04
N ILE A 447 9.70 -17.38 -0.38
CA ILE A 447 10.13 -18.76 -0.12
C ILE A 447 11.44 -19.04 -0.87
N GLU A 448 11.55 -18.68 -2.16
CA GLU A 448 12.77 -18.84 -2.97
C GLU A 448 14.00 -18.15 -2.35
N GLU A 449 13.83 -16.95 -1.78
CA GLU A 449 14.94 -16.16 -1.24
C GLU A 449 15.36 -16.56 0.19
N VAL A 450 14.42 -17.04 1.01
CA VAL A 450 14.64 -17.29 2.46
C VAL A 450 14.87 -18.76 2.78
N VAL A 451 14.37 -19.69 1.95
CA VAL A 451 14.36 -21.13 2.25
C VAL A 451 14.86 -21.96 1.06
N HIS A 452 16.00 -22.64 1.23
CA HIS A 452 16.55 -23.54 0.19
C HIS A 452 15.92 -24.94 0.14
N GLU A 453 15.18 -25.34 1.18
CA GLU A 453 14.46 -26.62 1.24
C GLU A 453 12.99 -26.39 1.63
N VAL A 454 12.06 -26.51 0.67
CA VAL A 454 10.62 -26.57 0.96
C VAL A 454 10.05 -27.88 0.45
N ALA A 455 9.55 -28.69 1.40
CA ALA A 455 8.68 -29.81 1.08
C ALA A 455 7.40 -29.28 0.44
N ALA A 456 7.19 -29.61 -0.84
CA ALA A 456 6.07 -29.11 -1.62
C ALA A 456 4.74 -29.74 -1.17
N LEU A 457 4.05 -29.11 -0.20
CA LEU A 457 2.66 -29.42 0.15
C LEU A 457 1.70 -28.78 -0.87
N ARG A 458 1.75 -29.26 -2.12
CA ARG A 458 0.79 -28.94 -3.18
C ARG A 458 0.51 -30.15 -4.07
N GLU A 459 -0.18 -31.14 -3.52
CA GLU A 459 -1.17 -31.92 -4.27
C GLU A 459 -2.07 -32.74 -3.35
N LYS A 460 -3.30 -32.26 -3.13
CA LYS A 460 -4.49 -33.09 -2.90
C LYS A 460 -5.75 -32.24 -3.02
N GLY A 461 -6.24 -32.16 -4.25
CA GLY A 461 -7.64 -31.84 -4.55
C GLY A 461 -8.55 -32.99 -4.14
N SER A 462 -8.51 -33.38 -2.86
CA SER A 462 -9.51 -34.26 -2.25
C SER A 462 -10.65 -33.40 -1.73
N ALA A 463 -11.89 -33.87 -1.85
CA ALA A 463 -13.06 -33.25 -1.24
C ALA A 463 -12.87 -33.22 0.30
N LEU A 464 -12.29 -32.12 0.78
CA LEU A 464 -11.91 -31.96 2.18
C LEU A 464 -13.17 -31.83 3.02
N LYS A 465 -13.50 -32.92 3.71
CA LYS A 465 -14.52 -32.93 4.75
C LYS A 465 -14.18 -31.83 5.75
N VAL A 466 -15.03 -30.81 5.82
CA VAL A 466 -14.84 -29.64 6.70
C VAL A 466 -14.53 -30.14 8.11
N PRO A 467 -13.40 -29.72 8.72
CA PRO A 467 -12.95 -30.26 9.99
C PRO A 467 -13.93 -29.92 11.11
N LEU A 468 -14.08 -30.83 12.08
CA LEU A 468 -15.00 -30.64 13.21
C LEU A 468 -14.65 -29.40 14.03
N GLN A 469 -13.37 -29.03 14.09
CA GLN A 469 -12.86 -27.81 14.70
C GLN A 469 -13.48 -26.56 14.06
N PHE A 470 -13.56 -26.51 12.72
CA PHE A 470 -14.18 -25.39 11.99
C PHE A 470 -15.69 -25.31 12.29
N LEU A 471 -16.39 -26.44 12.17
CA LEU A 471 -17.83 -26.49 12.45
C LEU A 471 -18.16 -26.10 13.90
N ARG A 472 -17.30 -26.47 14.86
CA ARG A 472 -17.43 -26.06 16.27
C ARG A 472 -17.33 -24.55 16.43
N VAL A 473 -16.31 -23.89 15.86
CA VAL A 473 -16.14 -22.44 16.02
C VAL A 473 -17.19 -21.63 15.25
N VAL A 474 -17.65 -22.09 14.08
CA VAL A 474 -18.74 -21.44 13.35
C VAL A 474 -20.06 -21.57 14.13
N ARG A 475 -20.34 -22.72 14.75
CA ARG A 475 -21.47 -22.88 15.68
C ARG A 475 -21.38 -21.97 16.89
N MET A 476 -20.21 -21.82 17.53
CA MET A 476 -20.06 -20.87 18.64
C MET A 476 -20.45 -19.43 18.25
N ILE A 477 -20.18 -19.01 17.01
CA ILE A 477 -20.62 -17.70 16.50
C ILE A 477 -22.13 -17.70 16.21
N ARG A 478 -22.63 -18.74 15.51
CA ARG A 478 -24.04 -18.88 15.12
C ARG A 478 -24.96 -18.92 16.35
N ASP A 479 -24.60 -19.72 17.35
CA ASP A 479 -25.36 -19.98 18.57
C ASP A 479 -25.14 -18.88 19.65
N GLY A 480 -24.63 -17.70 19.25
CA GLY A 480 -24.60 -16.51 20.10
C GLY A 480 -23.58 -16.49 21.24
N HIS A 481 -22.55 -17.36 21.27
CA HIS A 481 -21.56 -17.41 22.37
C HIS A 481 -20.82 -16.07 22.61
N PHE A 482 -20.67 -15.27 21.56
CA PHE A 482 -20.07 -13.93 21.57
C PHE A 482 -21.12 -12.79 21.46
N GLY A 483 -22.40 -13.12 21.61
CA GLY A 483 -23.54 -12.22 21.39
C GLY A 483 -23.83 -11.94 19.91
N LEU A 484 -24.93 -11.20 19.67
CA LEU A 484 -25.37 -10.75 18.34
C LEU A 484 -25.63 -11.88 17.31
N GLU A 485 -26.19 -13.01 17.75
CA GLU A 485 -26.60 -14.18 16.95
C GLU A 485 -27.21 -13.81 15.58
N GLU A 486 -28.35 -13.12 15.56
CA GLU A 486 -29.05 -12.75 14.31
C GLU A 486 -28.22 -11.83 13.40
N TYR A 487 -27.29 -11.04 13.95
CA TYR A 487 -26.39 -10.20 13.16
C TYR A 487 -25.33 -11.03 12.41
N PHE A 488 -24.80 -12.07 13.05
CA PHE A 488 -23.76 -12.94 12.49
C PHE A 488 -24.29 -14.13 11.68
N LYS A 489 -25.56 -14.50 11.80
CA LYS A 489 -26.23 -15.56 11.01
C LYS A 489 -25.84 -15.55 9.52
N SER A 490 -26.09 -14.43 8.85
CA SER A 490 -25.70 -14.20 7.43
C SER A 490 -24.19 -14.25 7.11
N LEU A 491 -23.30 -14.14 8.11
CA LEU A 491 -21.86 -14.36 7.96
C LEU A 491 -21.54 -15.85 8.03
N CYS A 492 -22.20 -16.59 8.94
CA CYS A 492 -22.09 -18.05 8.99
C CYS A 492 -22.72 -18.72 7.74
N ASP A 493 -23.87 -18.23 7.27
CA ASP A 493 -24.57 -18.75 6.07
C ASP A 493 -23.70 -18.66 4.80
N LYS A 494 -22.77 -17.70 4.74
CA LYS A 494 -21.79 -17.55 3.65
C LYS A 494 -20.65 -18.57 3.67
N ILE A 495 -20.39 -19.23 4.80
CA ILE A 495 -19.24 -20.14 4.98
C ILE A 495 -19.67 -21.57 5.34
N GLU A 496 -20.99 -21.82 5.37
CA GLU A 496 -21.60 -23.13 5.54
C GLU A 496 -22.42 -23.49 4.28
N GLY A 497 -23.00 -24.70 4.25
CA GLY A 497 -23.90 -25.12 3.17
C GLY A 497 -23.26 -25.27 1.77
N GLY A 498 -21.93 -25.20 1.67
CA GLY A 498 -21.20 -25.19 0.39
C GLY A 498 -20.93 -23.79 -0.18
N ASN A 499 -21.29 -22.72 0.53
CA ASN A 499 -21.12 -21.33 0.07
C ASN A 499 -19.70 -20.76 0.28
N ASP A 500 -18.78 -21.52 0.89
CA ASP A 500 -17.43 -21.10 1.29
C ASP A 500 -16.47 -20.89 0.10
N TYR A 501 -16.74 -19.85 -0.68
CA TYR A 501 -16.00 -19.46 -1.88
C TYR A 501 -14.50 -19.19 -1.61
N PHE A 502 -14.15 -18.74 -0.40
CA PHE A 502 -12.78 -18.39 -0.01
C PHE A 502 -12.04 -19.52 0.71
N LEU A 503 -12.63 -20.72 0.76
CA LEU A 503 -12.02 -21.96 1.24
C LEU A 503 -11.54 -21.87 2.70
N LEU A 504 -12.30 -21.19 3.56
CA LEU A 504 -11.99 -21.04 4.98
C LEU A 504 -12.01 -22.40 5.69
N GLY A 505 -13.00 -23.25 5.41
CA GLY A 505 -13.16 -24.56 6.02
C GLY A 505 -12.17 -25.59 5.47
N ALA A 506 -11.80 -25.50 4.19
CA ALA A 506 -10.81 -26.38 3.57
C ALA A 506 -9.39 -26.12 4.10
N ASP A 507 -8.99 -24.84 4.23
CA ASP A 507 -7.67 -24.46 4.76
C ASP A 507 -7.62 -24.41 6.30
N PHE A 508 -8.72 -24.68 7.02
CA PHE A 508 -8.74 -24.53 8.48
C PHE A 508 -7.76 -25.48 9.18
N ALA A 509 -7.67 -26.74 8.75
CA ALA A 509 -6.79 -27.72 9.38
C ALA A 509 -5.31 -27.36 9.19
N SER A 510 -4.89 -27.08 7.96
CA SER A 510 -3.50 -26.68 7.64
C SER A 510 -3.12 -25.33 8.24
N TYR A 511 -4.09 -24.41 8.40
CA TYR A 511 -3.89 -23.17 9.15
C TYR A 511 -3.60 -23.45 10.63
N LEU A 512 -4.34 -24.34 11.29
CA LEU A 512 -4.09 -24.72 12.69
C LEU A 512 -2.75 -25.46 12.86
N GLU A 513 -2.38 -26.33 11.92
CA GLU A 513 -1.07 -27.00 11.89
C GLU A 513 0.07 -25.98 11.77
N ALA A 514 -0.03 -25.02 10.86
CA ALA A 514 0.95 -23.93 10.72
C ALA A 514 1.05 -23.06 11.98
N GLN A 515 -0.07 -22.84 12.68
CA GLN A 515 -0.09 -22.11 13.95
C GLN A 515 0.55 -22.89 15.10
N ALA A 516 0.41 -24.21 15.14
CA ALA A 516 1.10 -25.07 16.11
C ALA A 516 2.61 -25.12 15.84
N ALA A 517 3.03 -25.20 14.56
CA ALA A 517 4.44 -25.11 14.17
C ALA A 517 5.07 -23.76 14.53
N ALA A 518 4.31 -22.66 14.45
CA ALA A 518 4.76 -21.35 14.92
C ALA A 518 4.93 -21.29 16.44
N ASP A 519 4.04 -21.92 17.23
CA ASP A 519 4.20 -22.03 18.68
C ASP A 519 5.44 -22.87 19.04
N GLU A 520 5.64 -24.04 18.41
CA GLU A 520 6.82 -24.89 18.62
C GLU A 520 8.13 -24.13 18.34
N ALA A 521 8.19 -23.45 17.19
CA ALA A 521 9.37 -22.71 16.79
C ALA A 521 9.64 -21.46 17.66
N PHE A 522 8.64 -20.90 18.34
CA PHE A 522 8.78 -19.73 19.20
C PHE A 522 9.31 -20.08 20.60
N VAL A 523 9.09 -21.31 21.07
CA VAL A 523 9.68 -21.83 22.32
C VAL A 523 11.20 -22.00 22.18
N ASP A 524 11.67 -22.31 20.97
CA ASP A 524 13.09 -22.36 20.61
C ASP A 524 13.59 -20.96 20.21
N GLU A 525 13.97 -20.14 21.21
CA GLU A 525 14.42 -18.76 21.00
C GLU A 525 15.60 -18.64 20.02
N GLU A 526 16.52 -19.60 20.00
CA GLU A 526 17.70 -19.57 19.12
C GLU A 526 17.29 -19.81 17.67
N ARG A 527 16.48 -20.86 17.43
CA ARG A 527 15.91 -21.14 16.11
C ARG A 527 15.04 -19.98 15.62
N TRP A 528 14.18 -19.41 16.48
CA TRP A 528 13.35 -18.25 16.13
C TRP A 528 14.20 -17.04 15.73
N THR A 529 15.23 -16.71 16.53
CA THR A 529 16.11 -15.57 16.28
C THR A 529 16.93 -15.76 15.01
N ARG A 530 17.47 -16.96 14.77
CA ARG A 530 18.13 -17.32 13.51
C ARG A 530 17.20 -17.15 12.30
N MET A 531 15.97 -17.68 12.35
CA MET A 531 15.00 -17.50 11.26
C MET A 531 14.64 -16.03 11.03
N SER A 532 14.58 -15.23 12.11
CA SER A 532 14.32 -13.79 12.08
C SER A 532 15.45 -13.03 11.36
N ILE A 533 16.72 -13.33 11.67
CA ILE A 533 17.89 -12.76 10.99
C ILE A 533 17.92 -13.15 9.51
N LEU A 534 17.72 -14.43 9.20
CA LEU A 534 17.71 -14.94 7.82
C LEU A 534 16.58 -14.33 6.97
N SER A 535 15.42 -14.05 7.58
CA SER A 535 14.31 -13.35 6.94
C SER A 535 14.70 -11.93 6.53
N ALA A 536 15.35 -11.18 7.42
CA ALA A 536 15.84 -9.84 7.10
C ALA A 536 16.95 -9.88 6.03
N ALA A 537 17.88 -10.83 6.13
CA ALA A 537 18.98 -11.02 5.18
C ALA A 537 18.48 -11.37 3.75
N GLY A 538 17.44 -12.19 3.64
CA GLY A 538 16.79 -12.56 2.37
C GLY A 538 15.83 -11.50 1.81
N SER A 539 15.71 -10.33 2.45
CA SER A 539 14.70 -9.33 2.04
C SER A 539 15.12 -8.38 0.91
N GLY A 540 16.39 -8.40 0.48
CA GLY A 540 16.95 -7.47 -0.51
C GLY A 540 16.19 -7.41 -1.84
N ARG A 541 15.73 -8.57 -2.35
CA ARG A 541 14.91 -8.66 -3.57
C ARG A 541 13.63 -7.82 -3.55
N PHE A 542 13.15 -7.47 -2.37
CA PHE A 542 11.90 -6.73 -2.18
C PHE A 542 12.10 -5.24 -1.91
N SER A 543 13.28 -4.67 -2.20
CA SER A 543 13.41 -3.21 -2.26
C SER A 543 12.69 -2.62 -3.46
N SER A 544 11.99 -1.51 -3.25
CA SER A 544 11.40 -0.72 -4.33
C SER A 544 12.43 -0.19 -5.33
N ASP A 545 13.71 -0.08 -4.94
CA ASP A 545 14.76 0.47 -5.80
C ASP A 545 15.00 -0.46 -7.00
N ARG A 546 15.04 -1.77 -6.75
CA ARG A 546 15.10 -2.82 -7.80
C ARG A 546 13.87 -2.76 -8.70
N THR A 547 12.66 -2.66 -8.15
CA THR A 547 11.43 -2.50 -8.96
C THR A 547 11.46 -1.26 -9.85
N ILE A 548 12.05 -0.15 -9.38
CA ILE A 548 12.21 1.06 -10.18
C ILE A 548 13.28 0.89 -11.25
N GLN A 549 14.43 0.27 -10.94
CA GLN A 549 15.45 -0.08 -11.92
C GLN A 549 14.88 -0.98 -13.03
N ASP A 550 14.21 -2.08 -12.68
CA ASP A 550 13.58 -3.00 -13.62
C ASP A 550 12.60 -2.28 -14.56
N LYS A 551 11.87 -1.27 -14.06
CA LYS A 551 10.95 -0.44 -14.86
C LYS A 551 11.72 0.56 -15.73
N SER A 552 12.73 1.22 -15.18
CA SER A 552 13.56 2.18 -15.90
C SER A 552 14.33 1.55 -17.05
N GLU A 553 14.88 0.34 -16.89
CA GLU A 553 15.56 -0.40 -17.96
C GLU A 553 14.59 -0.79 -19.08
N ALA A 554 13.38 -1.28 -18.74
CA ALA A 554 12.36 -1.60 -19.73
C ALA A 554 11.90 -0.36 -20.52
N LEU A 555 11.73 0.78 -19.83
CA LEU A 555 11.40 2.06 -20.47
C LEU A 555 12.57 2.62 -21.31
N ALA A 556 13.82 2.47 -20.84
CA ALA A 556 15.00 2.90 -21.58
C ALA A 556 15.20 2.07 -22.85
N VAL A 557 14.95 0.76 -22.82
CA VAL A 557 14.94 -0.10 -24.03
C VAL A 557 13.82 0.32 -24.99
N ALA A 558 12.62 0.64 -24.48
CA ALA A 558 11.53 1.15 -25.31
C ALA A 558 11.91 2.48 -26.01
N MET A 559 12.51 3.43 -25.27
CA MET A 559 12.99 4.71 -25.83
C MET A 559 14.21 4.54 -26.76
N ALA A 560 15.11 3.58 -26.50
CA ALA A 560 16.31 3.33 -27.28
C ALA A 560 16.04 2.58 -28.61
N SER A 561 14.80 2.21 -28.90
CA SER A 561 14.40 1.64 -30.20
C SER A 561 14.52 2.64 -31.38
N SER A 562 14.89 3.89 -31.11
CA SER A 562 15.43 4.86 -32.08
C SER A 562 16.90 4.52 -32.40
N PRO A 563 17.28 4.15 -33.64
CA PRO A 563 18.59 3.58 -33.96
C PRO A 563 19.80 4.51 -33.73
N ARG A 564 19.57 5.79 -33.39
CA ARG A 564 20.61 6.75 -33.01
C ARG A 564 21.02 6.66 -31.53
N LEU A 565 20.18 6.11 -30.66
CA LEU A 565 20.47 6.02 -29.22
C LEU A 565 21.36 4.82 -28.86
N ILE A 566 21.22 3.71 -29.59
CA ILE A 566 21.93 2.44 -29.32
C ILE A 566 23.45 2.65 -29.33
N SER A 567 23.98 3.41 -30.30
CA SER A 567 25.42 3.72 -30.37
C SER A 567 25.92 4.56 -29.19
N PHE A 568 25.10 5.45 -28.63
CA PHE A 568 25.48 6.28 -27.48
C PHE A 568 25.46 5.50 -26.16
N LEU A 569 24.46 4.62 -25.97
CA LEU A 569 24.38 3.75 -24.79
C LEU A 569 25.51 2.70 -24.77
N PHE A 570 25.87 2.14 -25.93
CA PHE A 570 27.04 1.24 -26.04
C PHE A 570 28.36 1.96 -25.70
N LEU A 571 28.53 3.22 -26.14
CA LEU A 571 29.70 4.02 -25.76
C LEU A 571 29.76 4.25 -24.24
N PHE A 572 28.65 4.62 -23.60
CA PHE A 572 28.62 4.86 -22.15
C PHE A 572 28.86 3.59 -21.32
N ALA A 573 28.39 2.43 -21.78
CA ALA A 573 28.70 1.15 -21.16
C ALA A 573 30.21 0.83 -21.25
N LEU A 574 30.82 1.02 -22.43
CA LEU A 574 32.26 0.83 -22.65
C LEU A 574 33.12 1.79 -21.80
N PHE A 575 32.74 3.07 -21.71
CA PHE A 575 33.44 4.04 -20.85
C PHE A 575 33.31 3.70 -19.36
N SER A 576 32.13 3.26 -18.90
CA SER A 576 31.92 2.84 -17.51
C SER A 576 32.79 1.64 -17.11
N VAL A 577 32.93 0.66 -18.01
CA VAL A 577 33.81 -0.51 -17.83
C VAL A 577 35.29 -0.11 -17.83
N GLN A 578 35.70 0.81 -18.72
CA GLN A 578 37.08 1.32 -18.73
C GLN A 578 37.45 2.12 -17.47
N ILE A 579 36.50 2.85 -16.87
CA ILE A 579 36.73 3.59 -15.61
C ILE A 579 36.91 2.62 -14.44
N HIS A 580 36.02 1.62 -14.29
CA HIS A 580 36.16 0.58 -13.24
C HIS A 580 37.47 -0.21 -13.38
N ALA A 581 37.86 -0.59 -14.61
CA ALA A 581 39.14 -1.25 -14.84
C ALA A 581 40.33 -0.36 -14.41
N ARG A 582 40.27 0.95 -14.65
CA ARG A 582 41.35 1.88 -14.29
C ARG A 582 41.51 2.06 -12.78
N GLU A 583 40.42 2.08 -12.04
CA GLU A 583 40.47 2.16 -10.57
C GLU A 583 41.00 0.87 -9.94
N SER A 584 40.61 -0.30 -10.47
CA SER A 584 41.09 -1.61 -9.98
C SER A 584 42.60 -1.84 -10.16
N PHE A 585 43.23 -1.21 -11.16
CA PHE A 585 44.69 -1.30 -11.38
C PHE A 585 45.51 -0.22 -10.65
N SER A 586 44.89 0.68 -9.88
CA SER A 586 45.57 1.80 -9.22
C SER A 586 46.11 1.52 -7.81
N LYS A 587 45.91 0.31 -7.27
CA LYS A 587 46.31 -0.09 -5.91
C LYS A 587 47.15 -1.37 -5.88
N ILE A 588 48.40 -1.28 -6.34
CA ILE A 588 49.44 -2.27 -6.05
C ILE A 588 50.62 -1.52 -5.41
N PRO A 589 50.99 -1.81 -4.15
CA PRO A 589 52.16 -1.20 -3.52
C PRO A 589 53.43 -1.91 -3.99
N THR A 590 54.26 -1.23 -4.77
CA THR A 590 55.61 -1.70 -5.12
C THR A 590 56.54 -1.57 -3.91
N ILE A 591 56.73 -2.68 -3.21
CA ILE A 591 57.83 -2.88 -2.26
C ILE A 591 59.15 -2.87 -3.05
N ASN A 592 60.14 -2.10 -2.60
CA ASN A 592 61.52 -2.23 -3.07
C ASN A 592 62.48 -2.14 -1.87
N THR A 593 63.38 -3.11 -1.78
CA THR A 593 64.35 -3.27 -0.68
C THR A 593 65.78 -3.20 -1.22
N ASN A 594 66.65 -2.44 -0.54
CA ASN A 594 68.12 -2.43 -0.67
C ASN A 594 68.66 -1.87 -2.02
N GLU A 595 69.85 -1.25 -2.12
CA GLU A 595 70.97 -1.07 -1.17
C GLU A 595 71.78 0.22 -1.49
N LYS A 596 72.57 0.71 -0.50
CA LYS A 596 73.74 1.64 -0.51
C LYS A 596 74.06 2.49 -1.78
N GLU A 597 74.34 3.79 -1.67
CA GLU A 597 75.66 4.33 -1.24
C GLU A 597 75.65 5.86 -0.91
N THR A 598 76.59 6.29 -0.06
CA THR A 598 77.29 7.62 0.13
C THR A 598 76.68 8.95 -0.40
N THR A 599 76.76 10.13 0.25
CA THR A 599 77.72 10.70 1.24
C THR A 599 77.11 11.96 1.95
N THR A 600 77.75 12.45 3.03
CA THR A 600 77.76 13.82 3.66
C THR A 600 76.92 14.97 3.06
N THR A 601 76.35 15.96 3.80
CA THR A 601 76.86 16.70 4.99
C THR A 601 75.75 17.56 5.65
N THR A 602 75.85 17.86 6.97
CA THR A 602 75.47 19.11 7.72
C THR A 602 74.41 20.12 7.18
N ARG A 603 73.56 20.81 7.96
CA ARG A 603 73.59 21.17 9.41
C ARG A 603 72.27 21.80 9.91
N GLU A 604 72.01 21.69 11.23
CA GLU A 604 71.48 22.71 12.20
C GLU A 604 70.21 23.55 11.85
N GLN A 605 69.10 23.45 12.62
CA GLN A 605 68.68 24.31 13.77
C GLN A 605 67.96 25.63 13.33
N GLU A 606 67.02 26.26 14.05
CA GLU A 606 66.37 25.95 15.35
C GLU A 606 64.98 26.60 15.54
N HIS A 607 64.38 26.29 16.69
CA HIS A 607 63.23 26.85 17.44
C HIS A 607 62.72 28.29 17.20
N GLY A 608 61.46 28.49 17.62
CA GLY A 608 60.84 29.80 17.87
C GLY A 608 59.39 29.68 18.37
N THR A 609 59.20 29.48 19.68
CA THR A 609 57.90 29.41 20.36
C THR A 609 57.33 30.79 20.72
N GLU A 610 56.10 30.78 21.28
CA GLU A 610 55.49 31.78 22.17
C GLU A 610 54.63 32.94 21.58
N THR A 611 53.73 33.59 22.34
CA THR A 611 52.61 33.14 23.21
C THR A 611 51.67 34.37 23.45
N THR A 612 50.36 34.14 23.66
CA THR A 612 49.45 34.92 24.55
C THR A 612 48.87 36.32 24.20
N GLN A 613 47.75 36.57 24.90
CA GLN A 613 47.10 37.85 25.29
C GLN A 613 46.29 38.58 24.21
N THR A 614 44.94 38.60 24.24
CA THR A 614 43.94 39.10 25.23
C THR A 614 43.87 40.62 25.38
N SER A 615 42.72 41.21 25.01
CA SER A 615 42.14 42.38 25.69
C SER A 615 40.63 42.45 25.43
N GLU A 616 39.89 42.97 26.40
CA GLU A 616 38.43 43.04 26.45
C GLU A 616 37.87 44.31 25.77
N GLY A 617 36.56 44.37 25.57
CA GLY A 617 35.89 45.54 24.99
C GLY A 617 34.36 45.43 24.99
N THR A 618 33.74 45.62 26.16
CA THR A 618 32.28 45.75 26.31
C THR A 618 31.79 47.14 25.88
N GLU A 619 30.70 47.21 25.10
CA GLU A 619 29.73 48.29 25.25
C GLU A 619 28.33 47.92 24.72
N THR A 620 27.30 48.52 25.31
CA THR A 620 25.88 48.17 25.15
C THR A 620 25.08 49.30 24.53
N THR A 621 24.14 48.98 23.61
CA THR A 621 22.96 49.83 23.40
C THR A 621 21.72 49.04 22.99
N GLN A 622 20.56 49.47 23.49
CA GLN A 622 19.21 49.03 23.11
C GLN A 622 18.87 49.60 21.69
N THR A 623 17.82 49.22 20.95
CA THR A 623 16.41 49.07 21.36
C THR A 623 15.56 48.46 20.22
N SER A 624 14.28 48.19 20.52
CA SER A 624 13.09 48.04 19.63
C SER A 624 12.90 46.72 18.86
N GLU A 625 11.73 46.14 19.11
CA GLU A 625 11.19 44.91 18.53
C GLU A 625 10.30 45.19 17.31
N GLU A 626 10.14 44.20 16.42
CA GLU A 626 8.86 44.01 15.72
C GLU A 626 8.58 42.51 15.56
N GLN A 627 7.51 42.03 16.19
CA GLN A 627 7.17 40.59 16.26
C GLN A 627 6.20 40.20 15.13
N GLN A 628 6.58 39.21 14.31
CA GLN A 628 5.62 38.55 13.39
C GLN A 628 4.92 37.38 14.08
N PRO A 629 3.58 37.24 13.96
CA PRO A 629 2.82 36.21 14.67
C PRO A 629 3.02 34.80 14.09
N ARG A 630 3.38 33.84 14.95
CA ARG A 630 3.40 32.41 14.61
C ARG A 630 1.98 31.84 14.60
N PHE A 631 1.61 31.15 13.53
CA PHE A 631 0.38 30.37 13.44
C PHE A 631 0.60 28.97 14.04
N ILE A 632 -0.24 28.56 15.01
CA ILE A 632 -0.21 27.23 15.64
C ILE A 632 -1.58 26.56 15.39
N PRO A 633 -1.67 25.46 14.62
CA PRO A 633 -2.93 24.75 14.44
C PRO A 633 -3.29 24.00 15.73
N LYS A 634 -4.36 24.41 16.41
CA LYS A 634 -5.01 23.58 17.43
C LYS A 634 -5.93 22.56 16.77
N THR A 635 -5.86 21.32 17.25
CA THR A 635 -6.80 20.25 16.92
C THR A 635 -8.18 20.56 17.52
N GLN A 636 -9.24 20.40 16.72
CA GLN A 636 -10.62 20.34 17.22
C GLN A 636 -11.32 19.12 16.61
N ASN A 637 -11.75 18.22 17.50
CA ASN A 637 -12.67 17.14 17.17
C ASN A 637 -14.11 17.68 17.20
N GLY A 638 -14.90 17.28 16.21
CA GLY A 638 -16.36 17.11 16.30
C GLY A 638 -17.24 18.30 16.73
N ASN A 639 -18.13 18.72 15.83
CA ASN A 639 -19.57 18.57 16.10
C ASN A 639 -20.40 18.63 14.81
N GLY A 640 -21.57 17.98 14.85
CA GLY A 640 -22.41 17.73 13.68
C GLY A 640 -23.34 18.88 13.30
N LEU A 641 -23.80 18.85 12.05
CA LEU A 641 -24.80 19.77 11.51
C LEU A 641 -26.21 19.19 11.67
N TYR A 642 -26.91 19.62 12.72
CA TYR A 642 -28.37 19.72 12.74
C TYR A 642 -28.74 21.16 13.08
N GLY A 643 -29.37 21.86 12.15
CA GLY A 643 -29.68 23.29 12.28
C GLY A 643 -31.16 23.55 12.47
N HIS A 644 -31.53 24.12 13.62
CA HIS A 644 -32.74 24.90 13.86
C HIS A 644 -32.39 25.91 14.98
N GLY A 645 -32.85 27.17 14.98
CA GLY A 645 -33.64 27.92 13.99
C GLY A 645 -34.03 29.29 14.58
N THR A 646 -34.62 30.17 13.77
CA THR A 646 -35.30 31.42 14.21
C THR A 646 -36.44 31.72 13.23
N GLY A 647 -37.68 32.05 13.59
CA GLY A 647 -38.37 32.00 14.90
C GLY A 647 -39.62 32.90 14.90
N THR A 648 -40.78 32.43 15.37
CA THR A 648 -41.98 33.25 15.68
C THR A 648 -42.90 32.58 16.71
N TYR A 649 -43.53 33.41 17.57
CA TYR A 649 -44.51 33.09 18.63
C TYR A 649 -45.94 32.90 18.06
N GLN A 650 -46.99 32.35 18.70
CA GLN A 650 -47.34 31.77 20.05
C GLN A 650 -48.64 30.89 19.80
N PRO A 651 -49.47 30.46 20.78
CA PRO A 651 -49.25 29.61 21.97
C PRO A 651 -50.28 28.45 22.15
N SER A 652 -50.05 27.50 23.08
CA SER A 652 -51.01 27.09 24.17
C SER A 652 -50.60 25.80 24.90
N PHE A 653 -50.93 25.70 26.19
CA PHE A 653 -50.73 24.53 27.08
C PHE A 653 -51.86 23.46 26.86
N THR A 654 -51.88 22.22 27.41
CA THR A 654 -51.42 21.71 28.73
C THR A 654 -51.45 20.17 28.79
N THR A 655 -50.68 19.53 29.70
CA THR A 655 -50.82 18.13 30.22
C THR A 655 -50.71 16.98 29.18
N LYS A 656 -50.22 15.75 29.44
CA LYS A 656 -49.78 14.93 30.60
C LYS A 656 -48.97 13.74 29.98
N GLU A 657 -48.10 12.94 30.61
CA GLU A 657 -47.56 12.80 31.98
C GLU A 657 -46.18 12.07 31.90
N THR A 658 -45.54 11.71 33.02
CA THR A 658 -44.22 11.01 33.08
C THR A 658 -44.32 9.48 33.19
N TYR A 659 -43.29 8.74 32.72
CA TYR A 659 -43.09 7.32 33.02
C TYR A 659 -41.61 6.99 33.31
N GLU A 660 -41.36 6.23 34.36
CA GLU A 660 -40.04 5.78 34.83
C GLU A 660 -39.68 4.35 34.36
N PRO A 661 -38.39 3.94 34.40
CA PRO A 661 -37.94 2.65 33.86
C PRO A 661 -38.18 1.45 34.79
N TYR A 662 -38.51 0.31 34.19
CA TYR A 662 -38.69 -0.96 34.90
C TYR A 662 -37.37 -1.60 35.36
N ALA A 663 -37.37 -2.09 36.61
CA ALA A 663 -36.42 -3.08 37.12
C ALA A 663 -37.20 -4.35 37.53
N THR A 664 -36.65 -5.54 37.26
CA THR A 664 -37.26 -6.83 37.61
C THR A 664 -36.54 -7.50 38.78
N PRO A 665 -37.26 -8.03 39.79
CA PRO A 665 -36.65 -8.59 41.01
C PRO A 665 -36.39 -10.10 40.93
N VAL A 666 -35.50 -10.56 41.81
CA VAL A 666 -35.17 -11.97 42.07
C VAL A 666 -36.05 -12.49 43.21
N ASN A 667 -36.60 -13.71 43.08
CA ASN A 667 -37.28 -14.42 44.18
C ASN A 667 -36.51 -15.69 44.57
N TYR A 668 -36.32 -15.87 45.88
CA TYR A 668 -35.91 -17.13 46.51
C TYR A 668 -37.14 -17.94 46.92
N HIS A 669 -37.04 -19.26 46.90
CA HIS A 669 -37.84 -20.15 47.74
C HIS A 669 -36.97 -21.25 48.32
N SER A 670 -37.24 -21.60 49.58
CA SER A 670 -36.65 -22.73 50.31
C SER A 670 -37.39 -24.03 49.96
N ASP A 671 -36.69 -25.16 50.05
CA ASP A 671 -37.03 -26.31 50.93
C ASP A 671 -36.11 -27.51 50.60
N GLU A 672 -35.50 -28.13 51.62
CA GLU A 672 -34.74 -29.40 51.49
C GLU A 672 -35.64 -30.62 51.77
N PRO A 673 -35.19 -31.88 51.55
CA PRO A 673 -34.44 -32.56 52.63
C PRO A 673 -33.31 -33.55 52.19
N TYR A 674 -32.19 -33.47 52.92
CA TYR A 674 -31.31 -34.55 53.43
C TYR A 674 -31.22 -35.96 52.78
N ASN A 675 -30.00 -36.34 52.37
CA ASN A 675 -29.26 -37.61 52.62
C ASN A 675 -28.02 -37.69 51.68
N SER A 676 -26.87 -38.31 51.98
CA SER A 676 -26.27 -38.83 53.22
C SER A 676 -24.75 -39.04 53.00
N ILE A 677 -23.97 -38.91 54.07
CA ILE A 677 -22.49 -39.00 54.18
C ILE A 677 -21.84 -40.23 53.47
N LEU A 678 -20.63 -40.04 52.91
CA LEU A 678 -19.53 -41.01 53.06
C LEU A 678 -18.16 -40.33 53.01
N GLU A 679 -17.38 -40.48 54.09
CA GLU A 679 -15.99 -40.01 54.17
C GLU A 679 -15.03 -40.99 53.48
N SER A 680 -13.91 -40.49 52.95
CA SER A 680 -12.64 -41.21 53.10
C SER A 680 -11.47 -40.23 53.12
N SER A 681 -10.63 -40.39 54.14
CA SER A 681 -9.44 -39.56 54.37
C SER A 681 -8.22 -40.13 53.66
N SER A 682 -7.34 -39.26 53.16
CA SER A 682 -5.91 -39.57 53.18
C SER A 682 -5.09 -38.29 53.37
N ASN A 683 -4.24 -38.33 54.40
CA ASN A 683 -3.26 -37.28 54.64
C ASN A 683 -2.15 -37.36 53.57
N ASN A 684 -1.65 -36.22 53.12
CA ASN A 684 -0.21 -36.03 53.19
C ASN A 684 0.19 -34.55 53.31
N LYS A 685 1.00 -34.27 54.34
CA LYS A 685 1.67 -32.98 54.53
C LYS A 685 2.90 -32.95 53.64
N ASN A 686 3.17 -31.83 52.98
CA ASN A 686 4.54 -31.35 52.82
C ASN A 686 4.56 -29.83 52.59
N THR A 687 4.99 -29.12 53.64
CA THR A 687 5.32 -27.69 53.66
C THR A 687 6.69 -27.44 53.04
N TYR A 688 6.80 -26.57 52.04
CA TYR A 688 8.03 -25.81 51.79
C TYR A 688 7.74 -24.36 51.36
N TYR A 689 8.04 -23.46 52.30
CA TYR A 689 8.46 -22.06 52.18
C TYR A 689 8.05 -21.19 50.99
N TYR A 690 7.27 -20.15 51.32
CA TYR A 690 7.35 -18.85 50.67
C TYR A 690 8.79 -18.31 50.67
N ASN A 691 9.20 -17.67 49.58
CA ASN A 691 10.10 -16.52 49.68
C ASN A 691 9.54 -15.36 48.83
N LYS A 692 9.45 -14.19 49.45
CA LYS A 692 8.87 -12.95 48.89
C LYS A 692 9.81 -11.83 49.33
N ASN A 693 10.06 -10.87 48.44
CA ASN A 693 10.84 -9.64 48.63
C ASN A 693 12.35 -9.73 48.31
N ALA A 694 12.72 -9.21 47.13
CA ALA A 694 13.82 -8.28 46.83
C ALA A 694 13.69 -7.97 45.32
N TYR A 695 13.73 -6.74 44.80
CA TYR A 695 14.32 -5.50 45.29
C TYR A 695 13.40 -4.28 45.09
N GLU A 696 13.41 -3.36 46.06
CA GLU A 696 13.30 -1.92 45.80
C GLU A 696 14.66 -1.27 46.10
N SER A 697 14.88 -0.07 45.53
CA SER A 697 15.97 0.89 45.79
C SER A 697 17.33 0.70 45.09
N ILE A 698 17.89 1.85 44.69
CA ILE A 698 19.25 2.12 44.18
C ILE A 698 19.45 1.67 42.70
N ASP A 699 19.85 2.51 41.72
CA ASP A 699 20.38 3.88 41.78
C ASP A 699 19.88 4.77 40.61
N HIS A 700 19.71 6.08 40.85
CA HIS A 700 19.40 7.05 39.79
C HIS A 700 20.69 7.60 39.18
N GLN A 701 21.25 6.91 38.18
CA GLN A 701 22.33 7.48 37.36
C GLN A 701 21.77 8.20 36.12
N ASN A 702 22.31 9.40 35.90
CA ASN A 702 21.89 10.33 34.85
C ASN A 702 22.08 9.75 33.43
N LEU A 703 20.99 9.43 32.74
CA LEU A 703 20.96 9.40 31.28
C LEU A 703 20.46 10.76 30.77
N GLY A 704 21.30 11.43 29.98
CA GLY A 704 21.19 12.86 29.73
C GLY A 704 19.93 13.29 29.00
N GLN A 705 19.39 14.44 29.40
CA GLN A 705 18.38 15.16 28.62
C GLN A 705 18.98 15.62 27.28
N ALA A 706 18.82 14.82 26.23
CA ALA A 706 19.05 15.24 24.85
C ALA A 706 17.95 16.23 24.43
N ARG A 707 18.10 17.50 24.84
CA ARG A 707 17.28 18.60 24.33
C ARG A 707 17.56 18.76 22.83
N PHE A 708 16.57 18.43 22.00
CA PHE A 708 16.63 18.69 20.57
C PHE A 708 16.74 20.20 20.32
N THR A 709 17.92 20.65 19.88
CA THR A 709 18.10 21.99 19.31
C THR A 709 17.76 21.95 17.82
N GLU A 710 16.65 22.59 17.44
CA GLU A 710 16.31 22.79 16.02
C GLU A 710 17.38 23.65 15.32
N LYS A 711 18.32 23.03 14.62
CA LYS A 711 19.17 23.75 13.66
C LYS A 711 18.39 24.00 12.37
N ARG A 712 17.71 25.15 12.32
CA ARG A 712 17.29 25.77 11.05
C ARG A 712 18.50 25.89 10.11
N TRP A 713 18.34 25.46 8.87
CA TRP A 713 19.20 25.92 7.78
C TRP A 713 18.67 27.25 7.25
N SER A 714 19.46 28.32 7.38
CA SER A 714 19.27 29.58 6.67
C SER A 714 20.37 29.75 5.64
N THR A 715 19.99 30.16 4.44
CA THR A 715 20.89 30.54 3.34
C THR A 715 21.51 31.93 3.54
N GLN A 716 22.52 32.26 2.73
CA GLN A 716 23.47 33.38 2.85
C GLN A 716 24.56 33.14 3.93
N GLU A 717 25.85 33.37 3.67
CA GLU A 717 26.48 33.95 2.48
C GLU A 717 27.95 33.50 2.40
N ASN A 718 28.52 33.44 1.18
CA ASN A 718 29.92 33.79 1.01
C ASN A 718 30.20 34.25 -0.43
N GLN A 719 30.03 35.55 -0.66
CA GLN A 719 30.76 36.23 -1.72
C GLN A 719 32.18 36.49 -1.20
N ASN A 720 33.21 36.03 -1.91
CA ASN A 720 34.21 36.92 -2.49
C ASN A 720 35.35 36.21 -3.23
N ASN A 721 35.89 36.95 -4.20
CA ASN A 721 37.18 36.81 -4.88
C ASN A 721 37.35 35.70 -5.96
N ASN A 722 37.98 35.99 -7.11
CA ASN A 722 38.12 37.25 -7.85
C ASN A 722 38.68 37.01 -9.27
N TYR A 723 38.40 37.92 -10.23
CA TYR A 723 38.93 37.99 -11.61
C TYR A 723 38.72 36.74 -12.52
N ASN A 724 38.41 36.88 -13.82
CA ASN A 724 38.97 37.85 -14.76
C ASN A 724 37.96 38.31 -15.85
N ARG A 725 38.17 39.52 -16.39
CA ARG A 725 37.34 40.11 -17.46
C ARG A 725 37.68 39.55 -18.85
N ASN A 726 36.68 39.50 -19.74
CA ASN A 726 36.79 40.19 -21.03
C ASN A 726 35.43 40.57 -21.63
N ASN A 727 35.41 41.65 -22.41
CA ASN A 727 34.22 42.39 -22.84
C ASN A 727 33.66 41.97 -24.21
N GLY A 728 32.43 42.41 -24.51
CA GLY A 728 31.77 42.33 -25.82
C GLY A 728 30.25 42.49 -25.69
N GLU A 729 29.77 43.54 -25.02
CA GLU A 729 29.07 44.67 -25.66
C GLU A 729 27.81 44.32 -26.49
N LYS A 730 26.61 44.65 -25.96
CA LYS A 730 25.63 45.66 -26.46
C LYS A 730 24.81 45.22 -27.69
N GLN A 731 23.51 45.52 -27.87
CA GLN A 731 22.55 46.47 -27.28
C GLN A 731 21.24 45.68 -26.91
N GLY A 732 20.28 46.13 -26.08
CA GLY A 732 19.50 47.38 -26.11
C GLY A 732 18.42 47.32 -27.22
N MET A 733 17.12 47.58 -27.01
CA MET A 733 16.37 48.18 -25.89
C MET A 733 14.94 47.60 -25.78
N SER A 734 14.23 47.99 -24.72
CA SER A 734 12.78 47.83 -24.51
C SER A 734 11.91 48.48 -25.60
N ASP A 735 10.65 48.04 -25.71
CA ASP A 735 9.54 48.98 -25.44
C ASP A 735 8.18 48.32 -25.19
N THR A 736 7.43 48.88 -24.25
CA THR A 736 6.03 48.58 -23.94
C THR A 736 5.08 49.51 -24.67
N ARG A 737 4.04 48.97 -25.33
CA ARG A 737 2.77 49.69 -25.59
C ARG A 737 1.58 48.74 -25.51
N GLY A 738 0.56 49.13 -24.75
CA GLY A 738 -0.81 48.68 -24.96
C GLY A 738 -1.63 49.79 -25.63
N VAL A 739 -2.88 49.49 -26.02
CA VAL A 739 -4.10 50.34 -25.93
C VAL A 739 -5.21 49.83 -26.87
N ALA A 740 -6.43 49.83 -26.32
CA ALA A 740 -7.76 49.89 -26.95
C ALA A 740 -8.31 48.77 -27.88
N SER A 741 -9.42 48.23 -27.38
CA SER A 741 -10.62 47.75 -28.07
C SER A 741 -11.12 48.58 -29.26
N ARG A 742 -11.68 47.91 -30.28
CA ARG A 742 -13.12 47.97 -30.68
C ARG A 742 -13.35 47.30 -32.05
N ASN A 743 -14.31 46.38 -32.12
CA ASN A 743 -15.55 46.52 -32.91
C ASN A 743 -16.37 45.23 -32.88
N GLU A 744 -17.67 45.38 -32.64
CA GLU A 744 -18.70 44.38 -32.88
C GLU A 744 -19.03 44.35 -34.38
N PHE A 745 -19.39 43.18 -34.91
CA PHE A 745 -20.38 43.06 -35.99
C PHE A 745 -21.00 41.67 -35.91
N ASP A 746 -22.32 41.62 -35.71
CA ASP A 746 -23.13 40.45 -36.04
C ASP A 746 -23.08 40.22 -37.56
N GLU A 747 -23.12 38.95 -37.98
CA GLU A 747 -24.16 38.48 -38.90
C GLU A 747 -24.13 36.94 -39.06
N ASN A 748 -25.31 36.34 -39.01
CA ASN A 748 -25.57 34.93 -39.30
C ASN A 748 -26.55 34.89 -40.47
N PRO A 749 -26.25 34.14 -41.54
CA PRO A 749 -27.34 33.49 -42.26
C PRO A 749 -27.06 32.01 -42.59
N TYR A 750 -28.07 31.19 -42.32
CA TYR A 750 -28.23 29.85 -42.88
C TYR A 750 -28.62 29.89 -44.37
N THR A 751 -28.54 28.72 -45.03
CA THR A 751 -29.17 28.30 -46.31
C THR A 751 -28.42 28.48 -47.65
N ASN A 752 -27.84 27.38 -48.14
CA ASN A 752 -28.20 26.71 -49.41
C ASN A 752 -27.47 25.35 -49.49
N MET A 753 -28.13 24.19 -49.46
CA MET A 753 -28.86 23.52 -50.55
C MET A 753 -27.99 23.11 -51.77
N GLY A 754 -27.68 21.81 -51.84
CA GLY A 754 -27.17 21.10 -53.02
C GLY A 754 -27.60 19.62 -52.92
N ARG A 755 -28.24 19.08 -53.97
CA ARG A 755 -28.96 17.79 -53.98
C ARG A 755 -28.20 16.66 -54.69
N TYR A 756 -28.76 15.44 -54.56
CA TYR A 756 -28.53 14.18 -55.30
C TYR A 756 -27.33 13.33 -54.81
N ASN A 757 -27.43 11.99 -54.70
CA ASN A 757 -28.42 11.06 -55.27
C ASN A 757 -29.04 10.09 -54.24
N GLN A 758 -30.24 9.59 -54.53
CA GLN A 758 -30.86 8.43 -53.86
C GLN A 758 -30.25 7.12 -54.40
N ASN A 759 -30.33 6.05 -53.59
CA ASN A 759 -30.94 4.79 -54.02
C ASN A 759 -31.50 4.09 -52.76
N GLN A 760 -32.79 3.79 -52.79
CA GLN A 760 -33.46 2.92 -51.82
C GLN A 760 -33.41 1.49 -52.34
N GLU A 761 -33.25 0.52 -51.45
CA GLU A 761 -33.99 -0.74 -51.57
C GLU A 761 -34.72 -0.94 -50.23
N GLU A 762 -36.03 -1.17 -50.34
CA GLU A 762 -36.94 -1.44 -49.23
C GLU A 762 -36.90 -2.94 -48.90
N PHE A 763 -37.11 -3.30 -47.63
CA PHE A 763 -37.91 -4.48 -47.32
C PHE A 763 -38.65 -4.27 -46.00
N GLU A 764 -39.88 -4.76 -45.99
CA GLU A 764 -40.97 -4.35 -45.08
C GLU A 764 -40.93 -5.01 -43.70
N ASP A 765 -41.74 -4.42 -42.81
CA ASP A 765 -42.03 -4.80 -41.44
C ASP A 765 -42.43 -6.28 -41.24
N THR A 766 -42.06 -6.81 -40.06
CA THR A 766 -43.06 -7.48 -39.21
C THR A 766 -42.87 -7.06 -37.75
N GLU A 767 -43.89 -6.40 -37.19
CA GLU A 767 -44.05 -6.22 -35.76
C GLU A 767 -44.44 -7.53 -35.09
N GLU A 768 -43.91 -7.82 -33.91
CA GLU A 768 -44.60 -8.66 -32.92
C GLU A 768 -44.39 -8.08 -31.51
N GLU A 769 -45.46 -7.52 -30.96
CA GLU A 769 -45.52 -7.09 -29.56
C GLU A 769 -45.54 -8.32 -28.63
N PHE A 770 -44.82 -8.27 -27.50
CA PHE A 770 -45.46 -7.96 -26.19
C PHE A 770 -44.44 -7.96 -25.04
N GLN A 771 -44.58 -6.96 -24.16
CA GLN A 771 -43.96 -6.86 -22.84
C GLN A 771 -44.89 -7.49 -21.75
N PRO A 772 -44.47 -7.65 -20.47
CA PRO A 772 -43.28 -7.08 -19.80
C PRO A 772 -42.31 -8.08 -19.15
#